data_AF-A0A8J6MN99-F1
#
_entry.id   AF-A0A8J6MN99-F1
#
_cell.length_a   1.000
_cell.length_b   1.000
_cell.length_c   1.000
_cell.angle_alpha   90.00
_cell.angle_beta   90.00
_cell.angle_gamma   90.00
#
_symmetry.space_group_name_H-M   'P 1'
#
loop_
_entity.id
_entity.type
_entity.pdbx_description
1 polymer ?
#
loop_
_entity_poly.entity_id
_entity_poly.type
_entity_poly.pdbx_seq_one_letter_code
_entity_poly.pdbx_strand_id
1 'polypeptide(L)'
;MKHIAHRHVFLVASLFLLTNCQGKKNTEEKTAAPEKPTANPGGSNPSSTVPRDTINPSSGVGGSTTHTAASAGGSVSAATSVSNPPAGPSYFVPDADTPSSLFNWVGILGTGQSLSVGAASGATLTTGASYNNLKLFDSSGSYNTQGNTLSVVPLTEPLKPTSNLYVYPTNIGGETFHGMMATTMTGLSRTIANRDLISAHTAAGYSGADMNSIKKGGSLTSYASGIFEANAFAALATAAGKSFGYGGVVLTHGEADWATPGYGATMQQMYIDYNADLKAITGQTKNIPLFISQQHTFPNTASGYYPHIASTQAQWVASMDYADKIILVGPKYQYSYSDSVHLTASGYEDFGKKLGEVYYRVTEKKEAWKPLQPNVAKQVSANIIRVTFDVPVPPLQFNSTMTPPHQSVNAEWANGKGFEVLDYSGNRVTITSVTIVGSSVDIVVVGGASSVRTVQYATTQDRANGYTGGAVDGRFGLLTDSDIMVNQVNFCVAFIKRVERDNSGLTQLSGRATDISWGNGVLWTIGDVWTYPNALDMNMQYRDGTGVLQTLADSAAERVDISKAGYIFASVGTGTVVFRPALGSGNWIFWAQAIPNSEIIYDLSLGGPAHGSESLWVTSTTGAVYFWNGSTWVTITGTTLYELDVDNSGAAWGFDSTGRLKKWNGAGWTDKGVDGVSISIADDGTVYIIGKSDRNIYHLASGGTIWIQDTTGGGFDRVAAGASGVVYMTNGEKVYQK
;
A
#
# COMPACT_ATOMS: atom_id res chain seq x y z
N MET A 1 -36.82 17.81 -62.85
CA MET A 1 -35.80 18.57 -63.61
C MET A 1 -34.45 17.94 -63.23
N LYS A 2 -33.76 17.27 -64.17
CA LYS A 2 -32.51 17.75 -64.85
C LYS A 2 -31.39 18.13 -63.85
N HIS A 3 -30.13 17.66 -63.92
CA HIS A 3 -29.32 16.83 -64.86
C HIS A 3 -27.96 16.52 -64.11
N ILE A 4 -27.01 15.63 -64.42
CA ILE A 4 -26.71 14.48 -65.33
C ILE A 4 -25.39 13.82 -64.77
N ALA A 5 -24.86 12.64 -65.13
CA ALA A 5 -25.33 11.25 -65.37
C ALA A 5 -24.10 10.36 -65.74
N HIS A 6 -24.24 9.01 -65.72
CA HIS A 6 -23.30 7.99 -66.28
C HIS A 6 -21.95 7.76 -65.54
N ARG A 7 -21.25 6.59 -65.53
CA ARG A 7 -21.33 5.16 -66.02
C ARG A 7 -20.20 4.34 -65.28
N HIS A 8 -20.02 3.00 -65.26
CA HIS A 8 -20.66 1.76 -65.78
C HIS A 8 -20.13 0.47 -65.06
N VAL A 9 -20.89 -0.65 -65.12
CA VAL A 9 -20.58 -2.12 -65.35
C VAL A 9 -19.14 -2.68 -65.04
N PHE A 10 -18.85 -3.89 -64.50
CA PHE A 10 -19.47 -5.25 -64.45
C PHE A 10 -19.73 -5.74 -62.98
N LEU A 11 -20.71 -6.62 -62.66
CA LEU A 11 -20.80 -8.10 -62.83
C LEU A 11 -19.65 -8.86 -62.10
N VAL A 12 -19.84 -9.95 -61.33
CA VAL A 12 -20.84 -11.06 -61.37
C VAL A 12 -21.38 -11.42 -59.95
N ALA A 13 -22.47 -12.18 -59.87
CA ALA A 13 -23.20 -12.56 -58.66
C ALA A 13 -22.75 -13.88 -57.99
N SER A 14 -23.08 -14.02 -56.69
CA SER A 14 -23.63 -15.21 -55.95
C SER A 14 -22.94 -16.60 -56.09
N LEU A 15 -23.01 -17.52 -55.12
CA LEU A 15 -24.15 -17.92 -54.26
C LEU A 15 -23.71 -18.75 -53.02
N PHE A 16 -24.64 -19.01 -52.10
CA PHE A 16 -24.53 -19.92 -50.95
C PHE A 16 -24.11 -21.36 -51.29
N LEU A 17 -23.50 -22.05 -50.31
CA LEU A 17 -23.99 -23.37 -49.85
C LEU A 17 -23.41 -23.76 -48.47
N LEU A 18 -24.25 -24.31 -47.58
CA LEU A 18 -23.81 -25.08 -46.41
C LEU A 18 -23.60 -26.55 -46.81
N THR A 19 -22.73 -27.27 -46.11
CA THR A 19 -22.85 -28.75 -46.03
C THR A 19 -22.38 -29.26 -44.67
N ASN A 20 -23.12 -30.23 -44.11
CA ASN A 20 -22.85 -30.90 -42.84
C ASN A 20 -22.39 -32.34 -43.09
N CYS A 21 -21.39 -32.83 -42.36
CA CYS A 21 -21.15 -34.24 -42.00
C CYS A 21 -19.98 -34.27 -40.99
N GLN A 22 -20.00 -34.87 -39.79
CA GLN A 22 -20.48 -36.18 -39.32
C GLN A 22 -19.77 -37.38 -39.95
N GLY A 23 -18.90 -38.03 -39.17
CA GLY A 23 -18.20 -39.28 -39.48
C GLY A 23 -17.35 -39.75 -38.29
N LYS A 24 -17.62 -40.94 -37.73
CA LYS A 24 -17.00 -41.47 -36.50
C LYS A 24 -15.96 -42.57 -36.75
N LYS A 25 -14.95 -42.67 -35.87
CA LYS A 25 -14.40 -43.88 -35.19
C LYS A 25 -13.19 -43.43 -34.33
N ASN A 26 -13.06 -43.70 -33.02
CA ASN A 26 -13.17 -44.92 -32.19
C ASN A 26 -11.82 -45.65 -32.00
N THR A 27 -11.10 -45.28 -30.93
CA THR A 27 -10.18 -46.05 -30.04
C THR A 27 -9.57 -45.03 -29.05
N GLU A 28 -9.12 -45.34 -27.84
CA GLU A 28 -9.52 -46.37 -26.88
C GLU A 28 -9.10 -45.92 -25.46
N GLU A 29 -9.68 -46.54 -24.45
CA GLU A 29 -9.52 -46.36 -23.01
C GLU A 29 -8.05 -46.26 -22.47
N LYS A 30 -7.74 -45.27 -21.62
CA LYS A 30 -7.41 -45.49 -20.17
C LYS A 30 -6.95 -44.23 -19.40
N THR A 31 -7.18 -44.26 -18.09
CA THR A 31 -6.79 -43.26 -17.09
C THR A 31 -5.46 -43.61 -16.40
N ALA A 32 -4.63 -42.62 -16.07
CA ALA A 32 -3.52 -42.74 -15.13
C ALA A 32 -3.35 -41.44 -14.30
N ALA A 33 -2.85 -41.58 -13.06
CA ALA A 33 -2.66 -40.49 -12.10
C ALA A 33 -1.18 -40.02 -12.06
N PRO A 34 -0.87 -38.80 -11.58
CA PRO A 34 0.51 -38.30 -11.52
C PRO A 34 1.39 -39.07 -10.52
N GLU A 35 2.68 -39.13 -10.82
CA GLU A 35 3.67 -39.94 -10.09
C GLU A 35 4.19 -39.29 -8.79
N LYS A 36 4.77 -40.13 -7.92
CA LYS A 36 5.38 -39.77 -6.64
C LYS A 36 6.91 -39.93 -6.73
N PRO A 37 7.72 -38.98 -6.23
CA PRO A 37 9.18 -39.05 -6.34
C PRO A 37 9.80 -40.21 -5.55
N THR A 38 10.88 -40.76 -6.10
CA THR A 38 11.65 -41.90 -5.57
C THR A 38 12.72 -41.48 -4.55
N ALA A 39 13.04 -42.37 -3.60
CA ALA A 39 14.11 -42.18 -2.62
C ALA A 39 15.28 -43.18 -2.82
N ASN A 40 16.51 -42.78 -2.47
CA ASN A 40 17.61 -43.69 -2.07
C ASN A 40 18.73 -42.90 -1.31
N PRO A 41 19.80 -43.50 -0.73
CA PRO A 41 19.91 -43.49 0.73
C PRO A 41 21.30 -43.22 1.36
N GLY A 42 21.33 -43.11 2.70
CA GLY A 42 22.25 -43.93 3.52
C GLY A 42 23.47 -43.27 4.19
N GLY A 43 23.57 -43.44 5.53
CA GLY A 43 24.76 -43.18 6.35
C GLY A 43 24.71 -41.91 7.21
N SER A 44 25.08 -41.90 8.50
CA SER A 44 25.45 -43.00 9.41
C SER A 44 25.20 -42.65 10.90
N ASN A 45 25.03 -43.68 11.74
CA ASN A 45 24.77 -43.67 13.20
C ASN A 45 26.07 -43.32 14.02
N PRO A 46 26.12 -43.25 15.38
CA PRO A 46 25.09 -43.60 16.40
C PRO A 46 24.93 -42.65 17.62
N SER A 47 24.04 -43.07 18.54
CA SER A 47 23.61 -42.46 19.81
C SER A 47 24.53 -42.65 21.04
N SER A 48 24.34 -41.83 22.08
CA SER A 48 24.46 -42.23 23.50
C SER A 48 23.45 -41.47 24.39
N THR A 49 23.31 -41.83 25.68
CA THR A 49 22.08 -41.59 26.47
C THR A 49 22.29 -41.24 27.95
N VAL A 50 21.59 -40.21 28.47
CA VAL A 50 20.89 -40.16 29.80
C VAL A 50 21.79 -40.21 31.09
N PRO A 51 21.43 -39.73 32.32
CA PRO A 51 20.19 -39.14 32.86
C PRO A 51 20.31 -37.72 33.52
N ARG A 52 19.27 -37.35 34.29
CA ARG A 52 19.11 -36.23 35.24
C ARG A 52 20.03 -36.38 36.50
N ASP A 53 20.11 -35.52 37.53
CA ASP A 53 19.01 -34.95 38.36
C ASP A 53 19.42 -33.83 39.37
N THR A 54 18.47 -32.91 39.64
CA THR A 54 18.17 -32.18 40.92
C THR A 54 19.11 -31.14 41.59
N ILE A 55 18.44 -30.28 42.39
CA ILE A 55 18.88 -29.46 43.57
C ILE A 55 19.35 -27.99 43.36
N ASN A 56 18.66 -27.13 44.12
CA ASN A 56 18.89 -25.73 44.52
C ASN A 56 18.87 -25.78 46.09
N PRO A 57 19.54 -24.92 46.92
CA PRO A 57 19.65 -23.48 46.70
C PRO A 57 20.83 -22.68 47.35
N SER A 58 20.79 -21.36 47.12
CA SER A 58 21.01 -20.27 48.11
C SER A 58 22.42 -19.65 48.37
N SER A 59 22.35 -18.32 48.59
CA SER A 59 23.22 -17.46 49.43
C SER A 59 24.62 -17.05 48.96
N GLY A 60 25.01 -15.79 49.23
CA GLY A 60 26.42 -15.37 49.27
C GLY A 60 26.75 -13.97 48.72
N VAL A 61 26.96 -13.00 49.62
CA VAL A 61 27.92 -11.87 49.63
C VAL A 61 28.78 -11.60 48.36
N GLY A 62 29.05 -10.36 47.90
CA GLY A 62 28.70 -9.01 48.40
C GLY A 62 29.89 -8.02 48.35
N GLY A 63 29.61 -6.70 48.24
CA GLY A 63 30.54 -5.61 48.58
C GLY A 63 31.47 -5.04 47.47
N SER A 64 31.24 -3.78 47.07
CA SER A 64 32.31 -2.78 46.86
C SER A 64 31.76 -1.34 46.83
N THR A 65 32.02 -0.63 47.93
CA THR A 65 32.69 0.69 48.03
C THR A 65 33.24 1.33 46.73
N THR A 66 33.31 2.66 46.51
CA THR A 66 32.99 3.87 47.33
C THR A 66 33.15 5.17 46.51
N HIS A 67 32.40 6.24 46.88
CA HIS A 67 32.75 7.69 46.76
C HIS A 67 33.00 8.31 45.35
N THR A 68 32.81 9.60 45.02
CA THR A 68 32.13 10.79 45.61
C THR A 68 31.97 11.89 44.52
N ALA A 69 31.29 13.01 44.86
CA ALA A 69 31.27 14.32 44.17
C ALA A 69 30.27 14.48 42.99
N ALA A 70 29.66 15.64 42.77
CA ALA A 70 29.41 16.79 43.66
C ALA A 70 28.21 17.61 43.15
N SER A 71 27.46 18.24 44.06
CA SER A 71 26.29 19.07 43.72
C SER A 71 26.65 20.54 43.50
N ALA A 72 26.25 21.11 42.37
CA ALA A 72 26.16 22.55 42.17
C ALA A 72 24.78 22.88 41.55
N GLY A 73 23.95 23.64 42.27
CA GLY A 73 22.64 24.07 41.80
C GLY A 73 22.71 25.38 41.01
N GLY A 74 21.95 25.45 39.91
CA GLY A 74 21.74 26.68 39.14
C GLY A 74 20.26 26.89 38.86
N SER A 75 19.68 27.97 39.37
CA SER A 75 18.26 28.29 39.23
C SER A 75 17.93 28.83 37.84
N VAL A 76 17.02 28.16 37.12
CA VAL A 76 16.50 28.67 35.84
C VAL A 76 15.32 29.60 36.12
N SER A 77 15.49 30.89 35.82
CA SER A 77 14.41 31.88 35.92
C SER A 77 13.72 32.04 34.57
N ALA A 78 12.39 32.11 34.57
CA ALA A 78 11.62 32.37 33.34
C ALA A 78 11.79 33.84 32.91
N ALA A 79 11.98 34.05 31.60
CA ALA A 79 11.98 35.37 30.98
C ALA A 79 11.16 35.33 29.68
N THR A 80 10.33 36.34 29.47
CA THR A 80 9.34 36.41 28.37
C THR A 80 9.98 36.70 27.02
N SER A 81 9.47 36.08 25.95
CA SER A 81 9.81 36.42 24.58
C SER A 81 9.34 37.83 24.21
N VAL A 82 10.23 38.61 23.58
CA VAL A 82 9.90 39.90 22.95
C VAL A 82 10.16 39.74 21.46
N SER A 83 9.16 40.08 20.63
CA SER A 83 9.23 39.97 19.18
C SER A 83 9.99 41.14 18.53
N ASN A 84 10.94 40.82 17.66
CA ASN A 84 11.55 41.80 16.75
C ASN A 84 10.87 41.76 15.37
N PRO A 85 10.80 42.89 14.64
CA PRO A 85 10.21 42.98 13.31
C PRO A 85 11.06 42.27 12.23
N PRO A 86 10.48 41.96 11.05
CA PRO A 86 11.17 41.18 10.02
C PRO A 86 12.36 41.91 9.39
N ALA A 87 13.45 41.19 9.19
CA ALA A 87 14.53 41.62 8.32
C ALA A 87 14.11 41.60 6.84
N GLY A 88 14.76 42.41 6.01
CA GLY A 88 14.53 42.46 4.56
C GLY A 88 14.95 41.18 3.82
N PRO A 89 14.75 41.11 2.49
CA PRO A 89 14.96 39.90 1.71
C PRO A 89 16.42 39.44 1.78
N SER A 90 16.63 38.30 2.44
CA SER A 90 17.87 37.55 2.34
C SER A 90 18.01 37.02 0.91
N TYR A 91 19.16 37.27 0.28
CA TYR A 91 19.52 36.58 -0.95
C TYR A 91 19.59 35.07 -0.66
N PHE A 92 18.87 34.28 -1.47
CA PHE A 92 18.80 32.84 -1.31
C PHE A 92 20.21 32.25 -1.47
N VAL A 93 20.76 31.70 -0.39
CA VAL A 93 21.92 30.80 -0.46
C VAL A 93 21.32 29.39 -0.49
N PRO A 94 21.37 28.67 -1.62
CA PRO A 94 20.95 27.28 -1.64
C PRO A 94 21.83 26.45 -0.69
N ASP A 95 21.28 25.39 -0.11
CA ASP A 95 22.06 24.43 0.68
C ASP A 95 23.31 24.00 -0.11
N ALA A 96 24.50 24.19 0.48
CA ALA A 96 25.77 23.94 -0.20
C ALA A 96 25.98 22.45 -0.58
N ASP A 97 25.14 21.56 -0.05
CA ASP A 97 25.23 20.10 -0.14
C ASP A 97 24.20 19.51 -1.13
N THR A 98 24.20 20.02 -2.37
CA THR A 98 23.56 19.37 -3.52
C THR A 98 24.47 18.29 -4.12
N PRO A 99 23.98 17.14 -4.63
CA PRO A 99 24.85 16.19 -5.32
C PRO A 99 25.69 16.82 -6.44
N SER A 100 25.16 17.76 -7.22
CA SER A 100 25.96 18.47 -8.24
C SER A 100 26.93 19.55 -7.70
N SER A 101 26.91 19.88 -6.41
CA SER A 101 27.99 20.67 -5.77
C SER A 101 29.03 19.80 -5.07
N LEU A 102 28.66 18.60 -4.61
CA LEU A 102 29.54 17.66 -3.91
C LEU A 102 30.34 16.77 -4.89
N PHE A 103 29.74 16.39 -6.02
CA PHE A 103 30.30 15.40 -6.94
C PHE A 103 30.50 15.99 -8.34
N ASN A 104 31.62 15.66 -8.99
CA ASN A 104 31.84 16.01 -10.38
C ASN A 104 30.97 15.18 -11.32
N TRP A 105 30.72 13.91 -10.97
CA TRP A 105 29.80 13.00 -11.66
C TRP A 105 28.72 12.54 -10.69
N VAL A 106 27.45 12.68 -11.06
CA VAL A 106 26.29 12.34 -10.22
C VAL A 106 25.63 11.05 -10.70
N GLY A 107 25.74 9.98 -9.92
CA GLY A 107 25.18 8.67 -10.26
C GLY A 107 23.65 8.63 -10.22
N ILE A 108 23.05 7.96 -11.22
CA ILE A 108 21.62 7.63 -11.31
C ILE A 108 21.47 6.14 -11.65
N LEU A 109 20.99 5.35 -10.68
CA LEU A 109 20.80 3.90 -10.83
C LEU A 109 19.35 3.57 -11.17
N GLY A 110 19.08 3.13 -12.40
CA GLY A 110 17.78 2.62 -12.83
C GLY A 110 17.64 1.12 -12.56
N THR A 111 16.55 0.72 -11.95
CA THR A 111 16.25 -0.65 -11.53
C THR A 111 14.74 -0.94 -11.62
N GLY A 112 14.36 -2.20 -11.44
CA GLY A 112 12.99 -2.68 -11.62
C GLY A 112 12.84 -3.67 -12.75
N GLN A 113 11.68 -3.65 -13.41
CA GLN A 113 11.31 -4.65 -14.42
C GLN A 113 11.50 -4.13 -15.86
N SER A 114 10.75 -4.67 -16.83
CA SER A 114 10.90 -4.39 -18.27
C SER A 114 10.83 -2.91 -18.65
N LEU A 115 9.98 -2.15 -17.96
CA LEU A 115 9.89 -0.69 -18.11
C LEU A 115 11.17 0.06 -17.64
N SER A 116 12.01 -0.52 -16.80
CA SER A 116 13.28 0.12 -16.40
C SER A 116 14.42 -0.07 -17.41
N VAL A 117 14.22 -0.87 -18.47
CA VAL A 117 15.24 -1.25 -19.46
C VAL A 117 14.82 -0.99 -20.91
N GLY A 118 13.76 -0.20 -21.13
CA GLY A 118 13.34 0.20 -22.48
C GLY A 118 12.72 -0.92 -23.31
N ALA A 119 12.21 -1.97 -22.67
CA ALA A 119 11.55 -3.09 -23.36
C ALA A 119 10.37 -2.59 -24.21
N ALA A 120 10.23 -3.15 -25.42
CA ALA A 120 9.20 -2.82 -26.41
C ALA A 120 9.02 -1.31 -26.75
N SER A 121 10.04 -0.49 -26.52
CA SER A 121 10.10 0.93 -26.89
C SER A 121 10.03 1.17 -28.41
N GLY A 122 10.64 0.28 -29.20
CA GLY A 122 10.82 0.41 -30.64
C GLY A 122 12.21 0.92 -31.00
N ALA A 123 12.30 1.75 -32.03
CA ALA A 123 13.56 2.42 -32.39
C ALA A 123 13.89 3.54 -31.40
N THR A 124 15.18 3.74 -31.12
CA THR A 124 15.66 4.81 -30.25
C THR A 124 15.54 6.19 -30.91
N LEU A 125 15.25 7.20 -30.08
CA LEU A 125 15.12 8.60 -30.44
C LEU A 125 16.34 9.39 -29.95
N THR A 126 16.74 9.22 -28.68
CA THR A 126 17.86 9.93 -28.04
C THR A 126 19.24 9.31 -28.40
N THR A 127 19.51 9.16 -29.70
CA THR A 127 20.76 8.58 -30.23
C THR A 127 21.96 9.55 -30.17
N GLY A 128 21.70 10.85 -30.04
CA GLY A 128 22.73 11.88 -29.83
C GLY A 128 23.22 11.95 -28.39
N ALA A 129 24.43 12.51 -28.18
CA ALA A 129 25.01 12.62 -26.85
C ALA A 129 24.23 13.62 -25.96
N SER A 130 23.80 13.17 -24.78
CA SER A 130 23.13 13.99 -23.77
C SER A 130 24.14 14.90 -23.06
N TYR A 131 24.40 16.08 -23.60
CA TYR A 131 25.41 17.03 -23.08
C TYR A 131 26.77 16.32 -22.79
N ASN A 132 27.28 16.45 -21.56
CA ASN A 132 28.47 15.79 -21.05
C ASN A 132 28.13 14.56 -20.18
N ASN A 133 26.87 14.13 -20.14
CA ASN A 133 26.41 13.01 -19.32
C ASN A 133 27.00 11.68 -19.80
N LEU A 134 26.99 10.67 -18.93
CA LEU A 134 27.91 9.54 -18.99
C LEU A 134 27.19 8.19 -18.87
N LYS A 135 27.71 7.19 -19.57
CA LYS A 135 27.35 5.77 -19.40
C LYS A 135 28.60 4.89 -19.43
N LEU A 136 28.47 3.67 -18.92
CA LEU A 136 29.52 2.65 -19.05
C LEU A 136 29.51 2.04 -20.46
N PHE A 137 30.69 1.70 -20.96
CA PHE A 137 30.88 0.99 -22.21
C PHE A 137 31.95 -0.09 -22.10
N ASP A 138 31.61 -1.31 -22.52
CA ASP A 138 32.53 -2.43 -22.72
C ASP A 138 32.78 -2.61 -24.23
N SER A 139 34.04 -2.51 -24.65
CA SER A 139 34.47 -2.70 -26.04
C SER A 139 34.26 -4.13 -26.58
N SER A 140 34.15 -5.13 -25.70
CA SER A 140 33.80 -6.51 -26.05
C SER A 140 32.29 -6.75 -26.12
N GLY A 141 31.48 -5.82 -25.63
CA GLY A 141 30.02 -5.97 -25.48
C GLY A 141 29.58 -6.95 -24.39
N SER A 142 30.50 -7.47 -23.56
CA SER A 142 30.21 -8.54 -22.58
C SER A 142 29.64 -8.02 -21.25
N TYR A 143 30.01 -6.81 -20.83
CA TYR A 143 29.62 -6.11 -19.59
C TYR A 143 29.66 -7.01 -18.33
N ASN A 144 30.64 -7.91 -18.27
CA ASN A 144 30.78 -8.93 -17.24
C ASN A 144 31.80 -8.53 -16.16
N THR A 145 31.86 -9.29 -15.07
CA THR A 145 32.69 -9.02 -13.89
C THR A 145 34.13 -9.54 -13.98
N GLN A 146 34.57 -10.03 -15.14
CA GLN A 146 35.83 -10.78 -15.32
C GLN A 146 36.71 -10.17 -16.42
N GLY A 147 37.49 -9.16 -16.05
CA GLY A 147 38.47 -8.50 -16.92
C GLY A 147 38.06 -7.07 -17.26
N ASN A 148 38.57 -6.10 -16.50
CA ASN A 148 38.18 -4.69 -16.57
C ASN A 148 38.48 -4.06 -17.94
N THR A 149 37.50 -4.14 -18.83
CA THR A 149 37.42 -3.49 -20.15
C THR A 149 36.40 -2.35 -20.18
N LEU A 150 35.71 -2.12 -19.05
CA LEU A 150 34.77 -1.02 -18.87
C LEU A 150 35.47 0.34 -18.94
N SER A 151 34.83 1.24 -19.68
CA SER A 151 35.20 2.64 -19.86
C SER A 151 33.98 3.53 -19.65
N VAL A 152 34.19 4.83 -19.47
CA VAL A 152 33.10 5.82 -19.42
C VAL A 152 33.05 6.58 -20.74
N VAL A 153 31.86 6.66 -21.34
CA VAL A 153 31.62 7.32 -22.63
C VAL A 153 30.38 8.24 -22.55
N PRO A 154 30.17 9.17 -23.51
CA PRO A 154 28.97 9.99 -23.54
C PRO A 154 27.67 9.17 -23.58
N LEU A 155 26.69 9.63 -22.79
CA LEU A 155 25.37 9.05 -22.68
C LEU A 155 24.58 9.24 -23.98
N THR A 156 24.17 8.11 -24.54
CA THR A 156 23.34 7.95 -25.75
C THR A 156 22.39 6.78 -25.51
N GLU A 157 21.18 6.81 -26.07
CA GLU A 157 20.32 5.62 -26.12
C GLU A 157 20.61 4.80 -27.40
N PRO A 158 20.65 3.46 -27.31
CA PRO A 158 20.33 2.63 -26.15
C PRO A 158 21.49 2.59 -25.13
N LEU A 159 21.19 2.53 -23.84
CA LEU A 159 22.20 2.56 -22.77
C LEU A 159 23.31 1.50 -22.94
N LYS A 160 22.93 0.26 -23.24
CA LYS A 160 23.81 -0.86 -23.64
C LYS A 160 23.30 -1.44 -24.97
N PRO A 161 24.08 -2.26 -25.71
CA PRO A 161 23.61 -2.89 -26.95
C PRO A 161 22.27 -3.61 -26.75
N THR A 162 21.31 -3.35 -27.65
CA THR A 162 19.95 -3.89 -27.55
C THR A 162 19.90 -5.39 -27.70
N SER A 163 19.10 -6.06 -26.87
CA SER A 163 18.92 -7.52 -26.92
C SER A 163 17.52 -7.95 -26.48
N ASN A 164 17.02 -9.01 -27.11
CA ASN A 164 15.76 -9.65 -26.77
C ASN A 164 15.86 -10.62 -25.58
N LEU A 165 17.06 -10.75 -24.97
CA LEU A 165 17.28 -11.64 -23.82
C LEU A 165 16.79 -11.05 -22.50
N TYR A 166 16.77 -9.72 -22.37
CA TYR A 166 16.27 -8.96 -21.22
C TYR A 166 16.89 -9.26 -19.84
N VAL A 167 17.92 -10.10 -19.77
CA VAL A 167 18.71 -10.41 -18.57
C VAL A 167 19.99 -9.57 -18.60
N TYR A 168 20.39 -8.97 -17.46
CA TYR A 168 21.66 -8.24 -17.37
C TYR A 168 22.83 -9.17 -17.71
N PRO A 169 23.78 -8.76 -18.57
CA PRO A 169 23.97 -7.41 -19.11
C PRO A 169 23.21 -7.08 -20.39
N THR A 170 22.69 -8.09 -21.08
CA THR A 170 21.86 -7.99 -22.29
C THR A 170 20.41 -7.60 -21.97
N ASN A 171 20.20 -6.66 -21.05
CA ASN A 171 18.87 -6.32 -20.53
C ASN A 171 18.12 -5.24 -21.33
N ILE A 172 18.84 -4.41 -22.09
CA ILE A 172 18.26 -3.22 -22.75
C ILE A 172 17.46 -3.61 -24.00
N GLY A 173 16.19 -3.21 -24.03
CA GLY A 173 15.27 -3.47 -25.15
C GLY A 173 15.18 -2.35 -26.19
N GLY A 174 15.70 -1.15 -25.91
CA GLY A 174 15.66 0.01 -26.80
C GLY A 174 15.82 1.32 -26.03
N GLU A 175 14.98 2.32 -26.33
CA GLU A 175 14.97 3.62 -25.65
C GLU A 175 14.59 3.45 -24.17
N THR A 176 15.42 3.96 -23.25
CA THR A 176 15.09 4.03 -21.82
C THR A 176 14.78 5.47 -21.40
N PHE A 177 14.29 5.67 -20.18
CA PHE A 177 14.09 7.02 -19.64
C PHE A 177 15.42 7.76 -19.36
N HIS A 178 16.56 7.06 -19.31
CA HIS A 178 17.82 7.61 -18.82
C HIS A 178 18.37 8.75 -19.69
N GLY A 179 18.40 8.60 -21.02
CA GLY A 179 18.91 9.63 -21.93
C GLY A 179 18.16 10.96 -21.80
N MET A 180 16.83 10.92 -21.73
CA MET A 180 16.00 12.12 -21.62
C MET A 180 15.95 12.68 -20.19
N MET A 181 16.01 11.82 -19.16
CA MET A 181 16.17 12.23 -17.77
C MET A 181 17.46 13.05 -17.57
N ALA A 182 18.60 12.55 -18.06
CA ALA A 182 19.88 13.25 -18.00
C ALA A 182 19.84 14.59 -18.74
N THR A 183 19.29 14.59 -19.96
CA THR A 183 19.10 15.80 -20.78
C THR A 183 18.30 16.86 -20.04
N THR A 184 17.26 16.44 -19.31
CA THR A 184 16.42 17.33 -18.51
C THR A 184 17.16 17.86 -17.27
N MET A 185 17.85 17.00 -16.52
CA MET A 185 18.64 17.38 -15.34
C MET A 185 19.71 18.43 -15.68
N THR A 186 20.50 18.18 -16.73
CA THR A 186 21.56 19.11 -17.18
C THR A 186 20.97 20.39 -17.77
N GLY A 187 19.90 20.29 -18.57
CA GLY A 187 19.21 21.44 -19.15
C GLY A 187 18.67 22.40 -18.09
N LEU A 188 17.99 21.86 -17.06
CA LEU A 188 17.50 22.63 -15.91
C LEU A 188 18.64 23.22 -15.09
N SER A 189 19.67 22.43 -14.75
CA SER A 189 20.80 22.92 -13.95
C SER A 189 21.60 24.04 -14.64
N ARG A 190 21.78 23.96 -15.97
CA ARG A 190 22.41 25.03 -16.74
C ARG A 190 21.55 26.28 -16.85
N THR A 191 20.23 26.12 -16.96
CA THR A 191 19.28 27.25 -17.12
C THR A 191 19.03 27.98 -15.80
N ILE A 192 18.96 27.26 -14.67
CA ILE A 192 18.52 27.78 -13.37
C ILE A 192 19.69 28.02 -12.41
N ALA A 193 20.70 27.15 -12.40
CA ALA A 193 21.85 27.22 -11.49
C ALA A 193 23.17 27.59 -12.19
N ASN A 194 23.16 27.81 -13.52
CA ASN A 194 24.36 28.05 -14.35
C ASN A 194 25.47 26.99 -14.12
N ARG A 195 25.08 25.73 -13.90
CA ARG A 195 25.99 24.60 -13.62
C ARG A 195 25.79 23.49 -14.65
N ASP A 196 26.89 22.96 -15.17
CA ASP A 196 26.88 21.75 -15.98
C ASP A 196 26.79 20.53 -15.05
N LEU A 197 25.57 20.09 -14.76
CA LEU A 197 25.34 18.85 -14.01
C LEU A 197 25.63 17.67 -14.93
N ILE A 198 26.70 16.94 -14.62
CA ILE A 198 27.12 15.72 -15.33
C ILE A 198 26.59 14.50 -14.56
N SER A 199 25.61 13.80 -15.13
CA SER A 199 25.07 12.58 -14.55
C SER A 199 25.68 11.31 -15.18
N ALA A 200 25.77 10.25 -14.39
CA ALA A 200 26.31 8.95 -14.79
C ALA A 200 25.23 7.87 -14.60
N HIS A 201 24.78 7.26 -15.70
CA HIS A 201 23.54 6.49 -15.74
C HIS A 201 23.78 4.97 -15.86
N THR A 202 23.16 4.21 -14.96
CA THR A 202 23.12 2.74 -14.92
C THR A 202 21.71 2.24 -15.16
N ALA A 203 21.53 1.21 -16.00
CA ALA A 203 20.26 0.51 -16.16
C ALA A 203 20.42 -0.99 -15.84
N ALA A 204 19.97 -1.38 -14.65
CA ALA A 204 20.24 -2.66 -14.00
C ALA A 204 19.01 -3.59 -13.90
N GLY A 205 17.84 -3.18 -14.42
CA GLY A 205 16.60 -3.95 -14.31
C GLY A 205 16.56 -5.25 -15.12
N TYR A 206 15.48 -6.03 -14.90
CA TYR A 206 15.28 -7.37 -15.46
C TYR A 206 13.82 -7.54 -15.91
N SER A 207 13.56 -7.84 -17.19
CA SER A 207 12.17 -7.89 -17.68
C SER A 207 11.32 -8.98 -17.04
N GLY A 208 10.09 -8.64 -16.68
CA GLY A 208 9.08 -9.57 -16.14
C GLY A 208 9.33 -10.07 -14.71
N ALA A 209 10.40 -9.65 -14.04
CA ALA A 209 10.72 -10.10 -12.68
C ALA A 209 9.90 -9.38 -11.59
N ASP A 210 9.66 -10.09 -10.49
CA ASP A 210 9.09 -9.57 -9.24
C ASP A 210 10.17 -8.96 -8.31
N MET A 211 9.72 -8.18 -7.33
CA MET A 211 10.56 -7.50 -6.33
C MET A 211 11.41 -8.44 -5.46
N ASN A 212 10.94 -9.65 -5.15
CA ASN A 212 11.70 -10.60 -4.33
C ASN A 212 12.86 -11.23 -5.10
N SER A 213 12.69 -11.39 -6.41
CA SER A 213 13.75 -11.84 -7.32
C SER A 213 14.82 -10.77 -7.62
N ILE A 214 14.47 -9.47 -7.65
CA ILE A 214 15.41 -8.39 -8.02
C ILE A 214 16.06 -7.63 -6.85
N LYS A 215 15.64 -7.82 -5.59
CA LYS A 215 16.21 -7.17 -4.40
C LYS A 215 17.59 -7.71 -4.01
N LYS A 216 18.21 -7.14 -2.96
CA LYS A 216 19.45 -7.64 -2.37
C LYS A 216 19.28 -9.08 -1.88
N GLY A 217 20.16 -9.98 -2.32
CA GLY A 217 20.03 -11.42 -2.04
C GLY A 217 18.90 -12.13 -2.82
N GLY A 218 18.25 -11.45 -3.77
CA GLY A 218 17.30 -12.06 -4.70
C GLY A 218 17.96 -13.04 -5.67
N SER A 219 17.14 -13.81 -6.38
CA SER A 219 17.59 -14.87 -7.30
C SER A 219 18.13 -14.36 -8.64
N LEU A 220 17.90 -13.09 -8.99
CA LEU A 220 18.25 -12.50 -10.28
C LEU A 220 19.34 -11.43 -10.19
N THR A 221 19.99 -11.17 -11.32
CA THR A 221 21.19 -10.33 -11.41
C THR A 221 20.97 -8.83 -11.19
N SER A 222 19.72 -8.36 -11.04
CA SER A 222 19.37 -6.93 -11.03
C SER A 222 20.13 -6.13 -9.97
N TYR A 223 19.94 -6.43 -8.67
CA TYR A 223 20.66 -5.73 -7.59
C TYR A 223 22.18 -5.81 -7.74
N ALA A 224 22.71 -7.03 -7.98
CA ALA A 224 24.13 -7.28 -8.13
C ALA A 224 24.76 -6.50 -9.29
N SER A 225 24.04 -6.35 -10.41
CA SER A 225 24.50 -5.59 -11.58
C SER A 225 24.54 -4.08 -11.33
N GLY A 226 23.56 -3.53 -10.62
CA GLY A 226 23.57 -2.13 -10.19
C GLY A 226 24.74 -1.82 -9.26
N ILE A 227 25.03 -2.73 -8.31
CA ILE A 227 26.21 -2.63 -7.44
C ILE A 227 27.53 -2.78 -8.22
N PHE A 228 27.58 -3.65 -9.24
CA PHE A 228 28.75 -3.79 -10.11
C PHE A 228 29.01 -2.52 -10.93
N GLU A 229 28.01 -1.98 -11.63
CA GLU A 229 28.16 -0.72 -12.38
C GLU A 229 28.51 0.46 -11.46
N ALA A 230 27.97 0.50 -10.24
CA ALA A 230 28.33 1.51 -9.24
C ALA A 230 29.81 1.47 -8.81
N ASN A 231 30.37 0.27 -8.60
CA ASN A 231 31.80 0.11 -8.33
C ASN A 231 32.66 0.52 -9.54
N ALA A 232 32.23 0.16 -10.76
CA ALA A 232 32.92 0.55 -11.98
C ALA A 232 32.96 2.07 -12.17
N PHE A 233 31.83 2.78 -11.99
CA PHE A 233 31.80 4.24 -12.04
C PHE A 233 32.69 4.89 -10.96
N ALA A 234 32.66 4.40 -9.72
CA ALA A 234 33.51 4.94 -8.64
C ALA A 234 35.00 4.78 -8.94
N ALA A 235 35.42 3.61 -9.45
CA ALA A 235 36.80 3.35 -9.84
C ALA A 235 37.24 4.23 -11.04
N LEU A 236 36.39 4.35 -12.06
CA LEU A 236 36.68 5.13 -13.27
C LEU A 236 36.67 6.65 -12.99
N ALA A 237 35.81 7.14 -12.10
CA ALA A 237 35.84 8.51 -11.61
C ALA A 237 37.14 8.82 -10.87
N THR A 238 37.55 7.92 -9.97
CA THR A 238 38.81 8.04 -9.23
C THR A 238 40.00 8.08 -10.19
N ALA A 239 40.04 7.20 -11.19
CA ALA A 239 41.07 7.18 -12.23
C ALA A 239 41.09 8.45 -13.11
N ALA A 240 39.92 9.09 -13.30
CA ALA A 240 39.79 10.37 -14.00
C ALA A 240 40.03 11.61 -13.11
N GLY A 241 40.39 11.43 -11.83
CA GLY A 241 40.58 12.52 -10.86
C GLY A 241 39.28 13.27 -10.54
N LYS A 242 38.15 12.55 -10.47
CA LYS A 242 36.80 13.09 -10.25
C LYS A 242 36.16 12.55 -8.97
N SER A 243 35.43 13.40 -8.25
CA SER A 243 34.52 12.94 -7.20
C SER A 243 33.23 12.38 -7.82
N PHE A 244 32.74 11.26 -7.26
CA PHE A 244 31.54 10.58 -7.70
C PHE A 244 30.64 10.22 -6.51
N GLY A 245 29.34 10.41 -6.68
CA GLY A 245 28.32 10.09 -5.68
C GLY A 245 26.95 9.97 -6.33
N TYR A 246 26.08 9.15 -5.78
CA TYR A 246 24.72 8.96 -6.27
C TYR A 246 23.80 10.09 -5.83
N GLY A 247 23.08 10.65 -6.80
CA GLY A 247 22.00 11.61 -6.57
C GLY A 247 20.63 10.95 -6.43
N GLY A 248 20.46 9.72 -6.90
CA GLY A 248 19.20 8.99 -6.78
C GLY A 248 19.24 7.58 -7.37
N VAL A 249 18.26 6.78 -6.96
CA VAL A 249 17.89 5.49 -7.57
C VAL A 249 16.50 5.65 -8.19
N VAL A 250 16.23 5.03 -9.34
CA VAL A 250 14.93 5.06 -10.02
C VAL A 250 14.39 3.64 -10.12
N LEU A 251 13.29 3.34 -9.42
CA LEU A 251 12.59 2.06 -9.52
C LEU A 251 11.37 2.20 -10.45
N THR A 252 11.41 1.53 -11.60
CA THR A 252 10.25 1.41 -12.49
C THR A 252 9.71 -0.02 -12.46
N HIS A 253 8.69 -0.21 -11.62
CA HIS A 253 8.13 -1.50 -11.25
C HIS A 253 6.67 -1.36 -10.78
N GLY A 254 6.06 -2.49 -10.46
CA GLY A 254 4.73 -2.63 -9.86
C GLY A 254 3.81 -3.49 -10.72
N GLU A 255 4.12 -3.64 -12.01
CA GLU A 255 3.33 -4.37 -12.99
C GLU A 255 3.40 -5.90 -12.77
N ALA A 256 4.56 -6.46 -12.44
CA ALA A 256 4.70 -7.89 -12.09
C ALA A 256 4.04 -8.22 -10.74
N ASP A 257 4.12 -7.27 -9.79
CA ASP A 257 3.64 -7.40 -8.41
C ASP A 257 2.27 -6.73 -8.16
N TRP A 258 1.42 -6.66 -9.18
CA TRP A 258 0.19 -5.85 -9.15
C TRP A 258 -0.79 -6.22 -8.03
N ALA A 259 -0.83 -7.50 -7.67
CA ALA A 259 -1.61 -8.04 -6.54
C ALA A 259 -0.75 -8.34 -5.30
N THR A 260 0.58 -8.20 -5.38
CA THR A 260 1.49 -8.87 -4.44
C THR A 260 1.38 -8.29 -3.03
N PRO A 261 1.05 -9.14 -2.03
CA PRO A 261 1.17 -8.82 -0.62
C PRO A 261 2.56 -8.28 -0.24
N GLY A 262 2.62 -7.22 0.57
CA GLY A 262 3.89 -6.74 1.13
C GLY A 262 4.83 -6.02 0.13
N TYR A 263 4.32 -5.64 -1.05
CA TYR A 263 5.09 -4.87 -2.05
C TYR A 263 5.75 -3.60 -1.45
N GLY A 264 5.01 -2.85 -0.63
CA GLY A 264 5.48 -1.61 0.00
C GLY A 264 6.72 -1.79 0.88
N ALA A 265 6.70 -2.78 1.78
CA ALA A 265 7.85 -3.10 2.63
C ALA A 265 9.04 -3.64 1.81
N THR A 266 8.79 -4.43 0.76
CA THR A 266 9.86 -4.92 -0.12
C THR A 266 10.54 -3.77 -0.89
N MET A 267 9.77 -2.76 -1.29
CA MET A 267 10.27 -1.52 -1.89
C MET A 267 11.01 -0.63 -0.87
N GLN A 268 10.52 -0.53 0.37
CA GLN A 268 11.21 0.18 1.46
C GLN A 268 12.58 -0.48 1.76
N GLN A 269 12.63 -1.81 1.84
CA GLN A 269 13.88 -2.53 2.05
C GLN A 269 14.86 -2.31 0.88
N MET A 270 14.36 -2.30 -0.37
CA MET A 270 15.18 -1.96 -1.53
C MET A 270 15.78 -0.55 -1.45
N TYR A 271 15.04 0.45 -0.95
CA TYR A 271 15.61 1.77 -0.65
C TYR A 271 16.72 1.68 0.41
N ILE A 272 16.49 0.97 1.52
CA ILE A 272 17.47 0.80 2.60
C ILE A 272 18.75 0.15 2.07
N ASP A 273 18.62 -0.92 1.30
CA ASP A 273 19.73 -1.70 0.73
C ASP A 273 20.59 -0.85 -0.21
N TYR A 274 20.00 -0.23 -1.24
CA TYR A 274 20.74 0.62 -2.18
C TYR A 274 21.33 1.85 -1.47
N ASN A 275 20.59 2.52 -0.58
CA ASN A 275 21.11 3.67 0.16
C ASN A 275 22.30 3.26 1.05
N ALA A 276 22.31 2.08 1.65
CA ALA A 276 23.45 1.58 2.42
C ALA A 276 24.67 1.28 1.53
N ASP A 277 24.49 0.43 0.50
CA ASP A 277 25.62 -0.07 -0.30
C ASP A 277 26.22 1.02 -1.21
N LEU A 278 25.39 1.88 -1.83
CA LEU A 278 25.89 2.96 -2.68
C LEU A 278 26.63 4.04 -1.87
N LYS A 279 26.25 4.28 -0.61
CA LYS A 279 27.03 5.12 0.32
C LYS A 279 28.35 4.46 0.70
N ALA A 280 28.39 3.16 0.91
CA ALA A 280 29.63 2.43 1.18
C ALA A 280 30.61 2.45 -0.01
N ILE A 281 30.11 2.39 -1.25
CA ILE A 281 30.92 2.42 -2.48
C ILE A 281 31.49 3.83 -2.76
N THR A 282 30.71 4.88 -2.51
CA THR A 282 31.07 6.27 -2.86
C THR A 282 31.71 7.05 -1.71
N GLY A 283 31.56 6.58 -0.46
CA GLY A 283 31.92 7.31 0.74
C GLY A 283 30.97 8.48 1.09
N GLN A 284 29.87 8.67 0.36
CA GLN A 284 28.96 9.79 0.62
C GLN A 284 28.15 9.58 1.91
N THR A 285 27.97 10.66 2.69
CA THR A 285 27.20 10.63 3.94
C THR A 285 25.72 10.94 3.75
N LYS A 286 25.37 11.73 2.72
CA LYS A 286 23.99 12.14 2.39
C LYS A 286 23.20 10.95 1.82
N ASN A 287 21.96 10.77 2.28
CA ASN A 287 21.06 9.73 1.79
C ASN A 287 20.75 9.89 0.29
N ILE A 288 20.53 8.76 -0.37
CA ILE A 288 20.21 8.66 -1.79
C ILE A 288 18.71 8.38 -1.93
N PRO A 289 17.89 9.31 -2.46
CA PRO A 289 16.46 9.10 -2.61
C PRO A 289 16.12 8.05 -3.69
N LEU A 290 15.06 7.28 -3.44
CA LEU A 290 14.44 6.35 -4.38
C LEU A 290 13.26 7.02 -5.08
N PHE A 291 13.42 7.36 -6.36
CA PHE A 291 12.35 7.85 -7.22
C PHE A 291 11.52 6.68 -7.75
N ILE A 292 10.20 6.80 -7.68
CA ILE A 292 9.23 5.76 -8.08
C ILE A 292 8.12 6.34 -8.96
N SER A 293 7.43 5.47 -9.70
CA SER A 293 6.28 5.83 -10.56
C SER A 293 5.18 4.79 -10.43
N GLN A 294 3.92 5.22 -10.36
CA GLN A 294 2.82 4.28 -10.17
C GLN A 294 2.56 3.41 -11.41
N GLN A 295 2.37 2.11 -11.22
CA GLN A 295 1.94 1.21 -12.29
C GLN A 295 0.48 1.42 -12.67
N HIS A 296 0.19 1.42 -13.98
CA HIS A 296 -1.15 1.61 -14.55
C HIS A 296 -1.54 0.56 -15.61
N THR A 297 -0.77 -0.53 -15.67
CA THR A 297 -0.92 -1.60 -16.67
C THR A 297 -1.74 -2.80 -16.19
N PHE A 298 -1.62 -3.18 -14.90
CA PHE A 298 -2.20 -4.40 -14.34
C PHE A 298 -3.20 -4.09 -13.21
N PRO A 299 -4.38 -4.73 -13.17
CA PRO A 299 -4.58 -6.14 -13.52
C PRO A 299 -4.82 -6.38 -15.02
N ASN A 300 -4.48 -7.57 -15.49
CA ASN A 300 -4.79 -8.02 -16.86
C ASN A 300 -6.16 -8.72 -16.98
N THR A 301 -6.92 -8.78 -15.88
CA THR A 301 -8.32 -9.21 -15.84
C THR A 301 -9.09 -8.27 -14.91
N ALA A 302 -10.30 -7.85 -15.29
CA ALA A 302 -11.21 -7.15 -14.39
C ALA A 302 -11.91 -8.17 -13.48
N SER A 303 -11.13 -8.75 -12.56
CA SER A 303 -11.69 -9.51 -11.44
C SER A 303 -12.60 -8.60 -10.62
N GLY A 304 -13.74 -9.15 -10.17
CA GLY A 304 -14.77 -8.39 -9.49
C GLY A 304 -14.38 -8.00 -8.07
N TYR A 305 -14.40 -6.70 -7.81
CA TYR A 305 -14.42 -6.07 -6.49
C TYR A 305 -13.22 -6.32 -5.55
N TYR A 306 -12.26 -5.38 -5.62
CA TYR A 306 -11.35 -4.88 -4.56
C TYR A 306 -10.49 -5.87 -3.71
N PRO A 307 -9.14 -5.71 -3.62
CA PRO A 307 -8.27 -4.64 -4.16
C PRO A 307 -7.26 -5.16 -5.19
N HIS A 308 -7.52 -4.95 -6.49
CA HIS A 308 -6.65 -5.45 -7.57
C HIS A 308 -5.51 -4.50 -7.99
N ILE A 309 -5.07 -3.58 -7.11
CA ILE A 309 -4.06 -2.55 -7.42
C ILE A 309 -3.03 -2.35 -6.28
N ALA A 310 -2.66 -3.42 -5.59
CA ALA A 310 -1.84 -3.39 -4.38
C ALA A 310 -0.54 -2.60 -4.55
N SER A 311 0.21 -2.82 -5.64
CA SER A 311 1.44 -2.07 -5.93
C SER A 311 1.19 -0.59 -6.22
N THR A 312 0.18 -0.24 -7.02
CA THR A 312 -0.19 1.16 -7.33
C THR A 312 -0.49 1.95 -6.05
N GLN A 313 -1.27 1.37 -5.12
CA GLN A 313 -1.60 2.01 -3.85
C GLN A 313 -0.38 2.08 -2.91
N ALA A 314 0.39 0.99 -2.78
CA ALA A 314 1.59 0.94 -1.94
C ALA A 314 2.69 1.93 -2.40
N GLN A 315 2.79 2.19 -3.71
CA GLN A 315 3.71 3.20 -4.27
C GLN A 315 3.36 4.62 -3.80
N TRP A 316 2.08 4.96 -3.70
CA TRP A 316 1.67 6.24 -3.14
C TRP A 316 1.83 6.30 -1.62
N VAL A 317 1.40 5.26 -0.89
CA VAL A 317 1.53 5.19 0.59
C VAL A 317 2.98 5.34 1.04
N ALA A 318 3.92 4.59 0.46
CA ALA A 318 5.33 4.66 0.83
C ALA A 318 5.95 6.05 0.57
N SER A 319 5.44 6.84 -0.37
CA SER A 319 5.90 8.22 -0.60
C SER A 319 5.38 9.23 0.42
N MET A 320 4.30 8.88 1.15
CA MET A 320 3.82 9.66 2.30
C MET A 320 4.57 9.26 3.58
N ASP A 321 4.70 7.96 3.84
CA ASP A 321 5.29 7.44 5.09
C ASP A 321 6.82 7.59 5.12
N TYR A 322 7.48 7.50 3.96
CA TYR A 322 8.92 7.68 3.79
C TYR A 322 9.25 8.91 2.94
N ALA A 323 8.54 10.02 3.19
CA ALA A 323 8.90 11.33 2.67
C ALA A 323 10.40 11.65 2.92
N ASP A 324 10.99 12.46 2.02
CA ASP A 324 12.43 12.66 1.80
C ASP A 324 13.25 11.44 1.31
N LYS A 325 12.71 10.21 1.36
CA LYS A 325 13.43 8.96 1.06
C LYS A 325 12.88 8.27 -0.20
N ILE A 326 11.56 8.19 -0.30
CA ILE A 326 10.83 7.57 -1.42
C ILE A 326 9.98 8.64 -2.09
N ILE A 327 10.32 8.97 -3.33
CA ILE A 327 9.79 10.12 -4.06
C ILE A 327 8.89 9.63 -5.20
N LEU A 328 7.58 9.72 -5.03
CA LEU A 328 6.64 9.42 -6.12
C LEU A 328 6.62 10.59 -7.12
N VAL A 329 7.10 10.31 -8.33
CA VAL A 329 7.16 11.25 -9.47
C VAL A 329 5.77 11.49 -10.06
N GLY A 330 4.88 10.48 -10.00
CA GLY A 330 3.51 10.54 -10.48
C GLY A 330 3.01 9.23 -11.09
N PRO A 331 1.85 9.27 -11.76
CA PRO A 331 1.32 8.15 -12.54
C PRO A 331 2.10 7.89 -13.84
N LYS A 332 1.73 6.79 -14.53
CA LYS A 332 2.21 6.45 -15.88
C LYS A 332 1.09 6.39 -16.94
N TYR A 333 -0.19 6.51 -16.55
CA TYR A 333 -1.33 6.33 -17.46
C TYR A 333 -1.42 7.34 -18.62
N GLN A 334 -0.73 8.47 -18.49
CA GLN A 334 -0.70 9.57 -19.44
C GLN A 334 0.29 9.39 -20.60
N TYR A 335 1.23 8.45 -20.49
CA TYR A 335 2.29 8.26 -21.50
C TYR A 335 1.82 7.40 -22.67
N SER A 336 2.55 7.43 -23.79
CA SER A 336 2.27 6.61 -24.97
C SER A 336 2.78 5.17 -24.80
N TYR A 337 1.92 4.17 -24.99
CA TYR A 337 2.23 2.75 -24.86
C TYR A 337 2.29 2.03 -26.22
N SER A 338 3.09 0.97 -26.34
CA SER A 338 3.26 0.18 -27.58
C SER A 338 2.40 -1.08 -27.62
N ASP A 339 2.23 -1.77 -26.49
CA ASP A 339 1.50 -3.04 -26.34
C ASP A 339 0.49 -3.03 -25.17
N SER A 340 0.15 -1.84 -24.66
CA SER A 340 -0.59 -1.60 -23.40
C SER A 340 0.12 -2.06 -22.12
N VAL A 341 1.40 -2.49 -22.18
CA VAL A 341 2.25 -2.82 -21.02
C VAL A 341 3.47 -1.90 -20.93
N HIS A 342 4.13 -1.70 -22.07
CA HIS A 342 5.37 -0.98 -22.24
C HIS A 342 5.15 0.38 -22.91
N LEU A 343 6.00 1.35 -22.56
CA LEU A 343 6.00 2.65 -23.21
C LEU A 343 6.60 2.56 -24.62
N THR A 344 6.14 3.42 -25.53
CA THR A 344 6.89 3.72 -26.77
C THR A 344 8.16 4.50 -26.40
N ALA A 345 9.12 4.61 -27.33
CA ALA A 345 10.28 5.49 -27.16
C ALA A 345 9.88 6.94 -26.78
N SER A 346 8.81 7.49 -27.38
CA SER A 346 8.27 8.81 -26.98
C SER A 346 7.69 8.83 -25.57
N GLY A 347 7.05 7.74 -25.11
CA GLY A 347 6.60 7.60 -23.72
C GLY A 347 7.78 7.51 -22.74
N TYR A 348 8.88 6.86 -23.10
CA TYR A 348 10.11 6.83 -22.31
C TYR A 348 10.81 8.18 -22.24
N GLU A 349 10.84 8.95 -23.34
CA GLU A 349 11.29 10.34 -23.29
C GLU A 349 10.47 11.17 -22.30
N ASP A 350 9.13 11.14 -22.41
CA ASP A 350 8.23 11.96 -21.61
C ASP A 350 8.26 11.58 -20.12
N PHE A 351 8.35 10.28 -19.82
CA PHE A 351 8.62 9.80 -18.47
C PHE A 351 10.00 10.25 -17.96
N GLY A 352 11.02 10.22 -18.81
CA GLY A 352 12.37 10.75 -18.52
C GLY A 352 12.36 12.24 -18.21
N LYS A 353 11.58 13.05 -18.95
CA LYS A 353 11.39 14.50 -18.70
C LYS A 353 10.85 14.71 -17.27
N LYS A 354 9.76 14.03 -16.88
CA LYS A 354 9.20 14.20 -15.52
C LYS A 354 10.12 13.67 -14.43
N LEU A 355 10.84 12.56 -14.67
CA LEU A 355 11.88 12.06 -13.76
C LEU A 355 13.00 13.08 -13.52
N GLY A 356 13.55 13.66 -14.59
CA GLY A 356 14.65 14.64 -14.50
C GLY A 356 14.23 15.95 -13.85
N GLU A 357 12.97 16.36 -14.04
CA GLU A 357 12.38 17.52 -13.39
C GLU A 357 12.18 17.31 -11.88
N VAL A 358 11.50 16.24 -11.48
CA VAL A 358 11.23 15.95 -10.05
C VAL A 358 12.54 15.67 -9.31
N TYR A 359 13.50 15.03 -9.97
CA TYR A 359 14.88 14.95 -9.48
C TYR A 359 15.46 16.36 -9.22
N TYR A 360 15.39 17.27 -10.18
CA TYR A 360 15.99 18.60 -10.04
C TYR A 360 15.33 19.41 -8.91
N ARG A 361 14.00 19.34 -8.79
CA ARG A 361 13.24 19.97 -7.69
C ARG A 361 13.67 19.42 -6.32
N VAL A 362 13.64 18.10 -6.13
CA VAL A 362 13.93 17.47 -4.82
C VAL A 362 15.41 17.53 -4.47
N THR A 363 16.27 17.09 -5.37
CA THR A 363 17.66 16.77 -5.04
C THR A 363 18.58 17.99 -5.15
N GLU A 364 18.32 18.88 -6.12
CA GLU A 364 19.16 20.04 -6.42
C GLU A 364 18.57 21.36 -5.90
N LYS A 365 17.25 21.56 -5.96
CA LYS A 365 16.58 22.74 -5.35
C LYS A 365 16.14 22.55 -3.90
N LYS A 366 16.16 21.32 -3.37
CA LYS A 366 15.65 20.95 -2.02
C LYS A 366 14.17 21.30 -1.81
N GLU A 367 13.36 21.29 -2.87
CA GLU A 367 11.92 21.47 -2.77
C GLU A 367 11.27 20.28 -2.04
N ALA A 368 10.41 20.57 -1.06
CA ALA A 368 9.62 19.57 -0.37
C ALA A 368 8.53 19.02 -1.32
N TRP A 369 8.87 17.97 -2.07
CA TRP A 369 7.99 17.40 -3.07
C TRP A 369 6.93 16.48 -2.48
N LYS A 370 5.73 16.64 -3.02
CA LYS A 370 4.68 15.63 -3.10
C LYS A 370 4.20 15.63 -4.56
N PRO A 371 3.76 14.51 -5.14
CA PRO A 371 3.03 14.56 -6.41
C PRO A 371 1.66 15.25 -6.21
N LEU A 372 0.92 15.51 -7.29
CA LEU A 372 -0.50 15.90 -7.14
C LEU A 372 -1.27 14.74 -6.50
N GLN A 373 -1.72 14.92 -5.26
CA GLN A 373 -2.30 13.87 -4.43
C GLN A 373 -3.40 14.37 -3.48
N PRO A 374 -4.34 13.51 -3.05
CA PRO A 374 -5.39 13.90 -2.11
C PRO A 374 -4.89 13.95 -0.65
N ASN A 375 -5.22 15.04 0.04
CA ASN A 375 -5.07 15.18 1.48
C ASN A 375 -6.22 14.49 2.23
N VAL A 376 -7.46 15.02 2.08
CA VAL A 376 -8.66 14.53 2.77
C VAL A 376 -9.84 14.47 1.80
N ALA A 377 -10.60 13.37 1.83
CA ALA A 377 -11.97 13.32 1.28
C ALA A 377 -12.95 13.46 2.45
N LYS A 378 -13.81 14.48 2.46
CA LYS A 378 -14.81 14.72 3.53
C LYS A 378 -16.19 14.99 2.94
N GLN A 379 -17.24 14.46 3.57
CA GLN A 379 -18.61 14.87 3.29
C GLN A 379 -18.83 16.33 3.72
N VAL A 380 -19.24 17.20 2.79
CA VAL A 380 -19.47 18.64 3.04
C VAL A 380 -20.92 19.08 2.86
N SER A 381 -21.79 18.21 2.34
CA SER A 381 -23.25 18.40 2.35
C SER A 381 -23.98 17.05 2.26
N ALA A 382 -25.32 17.07 2.14
CA ALA A 382 -26.11 15.86 1.93
C ALA A 382 -25.64 15.02 0.71
N ASN A 383 -25.23 15.68 -0.39
CA ASN A 383 -24.90 15.01 -1.67
C ASN A 383 -23.49 15.32 -2.19
N ILE A 384 -22.65 16.05 -1.43
CA ILE A 384 -21.32 16.49 -1.89
C ILE A 384 -20.22 15.94 -0.99
N ILE A 385 -19.21 15.34 -1.62
CA ILE A 385 -17.93 14.98 -1.02
C ILE A 385 -16.86 15.90 -1.61
N ARG A 386 -16.12 16.59 -0.74
CA ARG A 386 -14.96 17.40 -1.14
C ARG A 386 -13.69 16.60 -0.95
N VAL A 387 -12.90 16.46 -2.01
CA VAL A 387 -11.51 15.98 -1.93
C VAL A 387 -10.58 17.19 -2.01
N THR A 388 -9.76 17.38 -0.97
CA THR A 388 -8.71 18.40 -0.92
C THR A 388 -7.39 17.81 -1.45
N PHE A 389 -6.56 18.62 -2.12
CA PHE A 389 -5.32 18.15 -2.75
C PHE A 389 -4.09 18.92 -2.28
N ASP A 390 -2.95 18.24 -2.25
CA ASP A 390 -1.64 18.87 -2.40
C ASP A 390 -1.47 19.19 -3.89
N VAL A 391 -1.17 20.45 -4.23
CA VAL A 391 -1.12 20.93 -5.62
C VAL A 391 0.23 21.59 -5.88
N PRO A 392 1.24 20.86 -6.40
CA PRO A 392 2.61 21.35 -6.52
C PRO A 392 2.78 22.61 -7.38
N VAL A 393 2.06 22.70 -8.51
CA VAL A 393 1.99 23.92 -9.33
C VAL A 393 0.54 24.34 -9.56
N PRO A 394 -0.07 25.14 -8.67
CA PRO A 394 -1.49 25.52 -8.80
C PRO A 394 -1.74 26.46 -9.99
N PRO A 395 -2.98 26.55 -10.50
CA PRO A 395 -4.21 25.86 -10.04
C PRO A 395 -4.32 24.38 -10.45
N LEU A 396 -5.31 23.69 -9.88
CA LEU A 396 -5.83 22.43 -10.43
C LEU A 396 -6.48 22.66 -11.80
N GLN A 397 -6.36 21.70 -12.70
CA GLN A 397 -7.02 21.68 -14.00
C GLN A 397 -7.62 20.28 -14.29
N PHE A 398 -8.56 20.22 -15.24
CA PHE A 398 -8.89 18.98 -15.92
C PHE A 398 -8.26 18.99 -17.31
N ASN A 399 -7.37 18.04 -17.57
CA ASN A 399 -6.82 17.78 -18.89
C ASN A 399 -7.96 17.58 -19.91
N SER A 400 -7.81 18.20 -21.08
CA SER A 400 -8.79 18.18 -22.19
C SER A 400 -8.26 17.48 -23.45
N THR A 401 -7.04 16.92 -23.40
CA THR A 401 -6.43 16.17 -24.50
C THR A 401 -6.73 14.67 -24.42
N MET A 402 -7.04 14.15 -23.22
CA MET A 402 -7.49 12.78 -22.98
C MET A 402 -9.02 12.69 -22.97
N THR A 403 -9.59 11.62 -23.53
CA THR A 403 -11.02 11.31 -23.40
C THR A 403 -11.35 10.91 -21.96
N PRO A 404 -12.50 11.29 -21.37
CA PRO A 404 -12.86 10.84 -20.03
C PRO A 404 -12.93 9.30 -19.91
N PRO A 405 -12.56 8.71 -18.75
CA PRO A 405 -12.72 7.27 -18.48
C PRO A 405 -14.20 6.92 -18.21
N HIS A 406 -14.49 5.64 -18.03
CA HIS A 406 -15.80 5.11 -17.58
C HIS A 406 -17.00 5.41 -18.47
N GLN A 407 -16.76 5.57 -19.78
CA GLN A 407 -17.82 5.85 -20.75
C GLN A 407 -18.58 4.58 -21.22
N SER A 408 -18.27 3.39 -20.68
CA SER A 408 -18.84 2.12 -21.19
C SER A 408 -19.26 1.09 -20.12
N VAL A 409 -18.42 0.77 -19.13
CA VAL A 409 -18.62 -0.39 -18.22
C VAL A 409 -18.85 0.03 -16.77
N ASN A 410 -18.19 1.09 -16.33
CA ASN A 410 -18.41 1.71 -15.01
C ASN A 410 -19.21 3.02 -15.15
N ALA A 411 -20.26 3.00 -15.97
CA ALA A 411 -20.99 4.19 -16.44
C ALA A 411 -21.59 5.07 -15.33
N GLU A 412 -21.75 4.54 -14.11
CA GLU A 412 -22.07 5.28 -12.90
C GLU A 412 -21.05 6.39 -12.60
N TRP A 413 -19.82 6.27 -13.09
CA TRP A 413 -18.72 7.21 -12.92
C TRP A 413 -18.36 7.97 -14.21
N ALA A 414 -19.19 7.92 -15.27
CA ALA A 414 -18.92 8.58 -16.55
C ALA A 414 -18.71 10.11 -16.43
N ASN A 415 -19.39 10.76 -15.47
CA ASN A 415 -19.20 12.19 -15.16
C ASN A 415 -18.06 12.46 -14.14
N GLY A 416 -17.38 11.41 -13.68
CA GLY A 416 -16.35 11.44 -12.65
C GLY A 416 -14.97 11.91 -13.13
N LYS A 417 -14.69 11.90 -14.44
CA LYS A 417 -13.38 12.29 -15.01
C LYS A 417 -12.16 11.54 -14.42
N GLY A 418 -12.38 10.31 -13.95
CA GLY A 418 -11.40 9.48 -13.27
C GLY A 418 -11.63 9.35 -11.77
N PHE A 419 -12.51 10.15 -11.16
CA PHE A 419 -13.03 9.86 -9.82
C PHE A 419 -14.03 8.70 -9.86
N GLU A 420 -13.92 7.83 -8.86
CA GLU A 420 -14.66 6.59 -8.67
C GLU A 420 -15.23 6.59 -7.24
N VAL A 421 -16.42 6.03 -7.00
CA VAL A 421 -17.12 6.14 -5.71
C VAL A 421 -17.86 4.86 -5.34
N LEU A 422 -17.65 4.36 -4.12
CA LEU A 422 -18.28 3.15 -3.57
C LEU A 422 -19.02 3.40 -2.25
N ASP A 423 -20.11 2.66 -2.02
CA ASP A 423 -20.85 2.64 -0.75
C ASP A 423 -20.23 1.69 0.31
N TYR A 424 -20.87 1.56 1.48
CA TYR A 424 -20.43 0.66 2.55
C TYR A 424 -20.62 -0.85 2.26
N SER A 425 -21.34 -1.22 1.20
CA SER A 425 -21.49 -2.61 0.72
C SER A 425 -20.62 -2.92 -0.50
N GLY A 426 -20.00 -1.91 -1.11
CA GLY A 426 -19.19 -2.04 -2.32
C GLY A 426 -19.93 -1.77 -3.63
N ASN A 427 -21.16 -1.26 -3.59
CA ASN A 427 -21.86 -0.86 -4.81
C ASN A 427 -21.27 0.45 -5.34
N ARG A 428 -21.25 0.61 -6.67
CA ARG A 428 -20.88 1.87 -7.32
C ARG A 428 -21.96 2.92 -7.04
N VAL A 429 -21.54 4.11 -6.60
CA VAL A 429 -22.43 5.26 -6.39
C VAL A 429 -22.31 6.21 -7.58
N THR A 430 -23.45 6.57 -8.19
CA THR A 430 -23.47 7.40 -9.40
C THR A 430 -23.00 8.83 -9.13
N ILE A 431 -22.01 9.27 -9.92
CA ILE A 431 -21.48 10.64 -9.91
C ILE A 431 -22.31 11.48 -10.89
N THR A 432 -22.91 12.55 -10.38
CA THR A 432 -23.64 13.53 -11.20
C THR A 432 -22.67 14.52 -11.87
N SER A 433 -21.66 14.99 -11.13
CA SER A 433 -20.67 15.95 -11.65
C SER A 433 -19.45 16.06 -10.72
N VAL A 434 -18.29 16.40 -11.28
CA VAL A 434 -17.10 16.83 -10.54
C VAL A 434 -16.69 18.27 -10.90
N THR A 435 -16.43 19.11 -9.89
CA THR A 435 -16.10 20.54 -10.05
C THR A 435 -14.87 20.92 -9.24
N ILE A 436 -13.90 21.62 -9.84
CA ILE A 436 -12.73 22.15 -9.13
C ILE A 436 -13.13 23.39 -8.32
N VAL A 437 -12.74 23.42 -7.05
CA VAL A 437 -12.99 24.50 -6.08
C VAL A 437 -11.67 24.84 -5.39
N GLY A 438 -10.87 25.72 -6.00
CA GLY A 438 -9.52 26.04 -5.54
C GLY A 438 -8.58 24.83 -5.65
N SER A 439 -7.96 24.44 -4.53
CA SER A 439 -7.15 23.20 -4.40
C SER A 439 -7.99 21.96 -4.03
N SER A 440 -9.28 21.97 -4.34
CA SER A 440 -10.21 20.87 -4.04
C SER A 440 -11.03 20.47 -5.27
N VAL A 441 -11.63 19.28 -5.22
CA VAL A 441 -12.70 18.85 -6.14
C VAL A 441 -13.94 18.48 -5.33
N ASP A 442 -15.08 19.08 -5.69
CA ASP A 442 -16.40 18.68 -5.20
C ASP A 442 -16.99 17.62 -6.13
N ILE A 443 -17.35 16.48 -5.55
CA ILE A 443 -17.98 15.33 -6.21
C ILE A 443 -19.44 15.28 -5.76
N VAL A 444 -20.36 15.43 -6.70
CA VAL A 444 -21.81 15.38 -6.46
C VAL A 444 -22.31 13.96 -6.75
N VAL A 445 -22.96 13.31 -5.77
CA VAL A 445 -23.41 11.91 -5.86
C VAL A 445 -24.93 11.75 -5.75
N VAL A 446 -25.45 10.72 -6.41
CA VAL A 446 -26.85 10.25 -6.27
C VAL A 446 -26.98 9.43 -4.98
N GLY A 447 -28.17 9.43 -4.36
CA GLY A 447 -28.47 8.60 -3.18
C GLY A 447 -27.95 9.15 -1.84
N GLY A 448 -27.21 10.27 -1.85
CA GLY A 448 -26.68 10.91 -0.65
C GLY A 448 -25.27 10.44 -0.27
N ALA A 449 -24.40 11.41 0.03
CA ALA A 449 -23.00 11.21 0.35
C ALA A 449 -22.75 10.43 1.65
N SER A 450 -23.76 10.31 2.53
CA SER A 450 -23.72 9.49 3.75
C SER A 450 -23.58 7.98 3.48
N SER A 451 -24.00 7.50 2.30
CA SER A 451 -23.83 6.09 1.90
C SER A 451 -22.40 5.74 1.46
N VAL A 452 -21.62 6.73 1.03
CA VAL A 452 -20.31 6.53 0.37
C VAL A 452 -19.22 6.21 1.39
N ARG A 453 -18.58 5.04 1.28
CA ARG A 453 -17.43 4.66 2.12
C ARG A 453 -16.12 5.26 1.60
N THR A 454 -15.89 5.22 0.29
CA THR A 454 -14.62 5.63 -0.32
C THR A 454 -14.81 6.47 -1.57
N VAL A 455 -13.97 7.49 -1.70
CA VAL A 455 -13.64 8.11 -2.99
C VAL A 455 -12.32 7.52 -3.47
N GLN A 456 -12.28 7.21 -4.75
CA GLN A 456 -11.18 6.58 -5.45
C GLN A 456 -10.87 7.40 -6.70
N TYR A 457 -9.70 7.19 -7.30
CA TYR A 457 -9.32 7.87 -8.54
C TYR A 457 -8.32 7.03 -9.35
N ALA A 458 -8.61 6.81 -10.64
CA ALA A 458 -7.79 6.03 -11.56
C ALA A 458 -7.44 4.61 -11.04
N THR A 459 -8.37 3.96 -10.36
CA THR A 459 -8.21 2.63 -9.74
C THR A 459 -8.92 1.49 -10.46
N THR A 460 -9.98 1.77 -11.21
CA THR A 460 -10.77 0.77 -11.94
C THR A 460 -10.58 0.91 -13.46
N GLN A 461 -10.66 -0.20 -14.20
CA GLN A 461 -10.69 -0.21 -15.66
C GLN A 461 -12.08 -0.59 -16.18
N ASP A 462 -12.43 -0.08 -17.36
CA ASP A 462 -13.59 -0.57 -18.12
C ASP A 462 -13.24 -1.89 -18.86
N ARG A 463 -11.95 -2.12 -19.19
CA ARG A 463 -11.48 -3.32 -19.90
C ARG A 463 -11.65 -4.61 -19.08
N ALA A 464 -12.52 -5.50 -19.55
CA ALA A 464 -12.78 -6.78 -18.90
C ALA A 464 -11.56 -7.74 -18.86
N ASN A 465 -10.76 -7.80 -19.92
CA ASN A 465 -9.56 -8.64 -20.03
C ASN A 465 -8.50 -7.97 -20.90
N GLY A 466 -7.22 -8.18 -20.58
CA GLY A 466 -6.06 -7.58 -21.22
C GLY A 466 -5.45 -6.42 -20.42
N TYR A 467 -4.21 -6.08 -20.74
CA TYR A 467 -3.45 -4.98 -20.14
C TYR A 467 -4.03 -3.61 -20.51
N THR A 468 -3.84 -2.59 -19.68
CA THR A 468 -4.58 -1.30 -19.78
C THR A 468 -3.72 -0.02 -19.83
N GLY A 469 -2.40 -0.12 -19.93
CA GLY A 469 -1.52 1.05 -20.02
C GLY A 469 -1.83 1.92 -21.24
N GLY A 470 -2.11 3.21 -21.01
CA GLY A 470 -2.42 4.20 -22.05
C GLY A 470 -3.75 3.98 -22.80
N ALA A 471 -4.59 3.04 -22.34
CA ALA A 471 -5.83 2.67 -23.02
C ALA A 471 -7.03 3.48 -22.53
N VAL A 472 -7.94 3.85 -23.45
CA VAL A 472 -9.16 4.65 -23.16
C VAL A 472 -10.20 3.92 -22.29
N ASP A 473 -10.05 2.62 -22.14
CA ASP A 473 -10.81 1.72 -21.25
C ASP A 473 -9.97 1.25 -20.04
N GLY A 474 -8.83 1.88 -19.79
CA GLY A 474 -7.89 1.57 -18.70
C GLY A 474 -8.08 2.37 -17.42
N ARG A 475 -7.09 2.28 -16.52
CA ARG A 475 -7.03 3.00 -15.23
C ARG A 475 -6.34 4.34 -15.39
N PHE A 476 -7.11 5.42 -15.49
CA PHE A 476 -6.59 6.78 -15.65
C PHE A 476 -7.60 7.85 -15.18
N GLY A 477 -7.18 9.11 -15.15
CA GLY A 477 -8.07 10.24 -14.88
C GLY A 477 -7.55 11.54 -15.47
N LEU A 478 -8.37 12.60 -15.40
CA LEU A 478 -8.11 13.88 -16.07
C LEU A 478 -7.56 14.98 -15.15
N LEU A 479 -7.46 14.78 -13.84
CA LEU A 479 -7.02 15.84 -12.92
C LEU A 479 -5.50 16.05 -13.02
N THR A 480 -5.10 17.27 -13.31
CA THR A 480 -3.71 17.74 -13.31
C THR A 480 -3.57 18.98 -12.43
N ASP A 481 -2.33 19.40 -12.16
CA ASP A 481 -2.05 20.78 -11.80
C ASP A 481 -1.69 21.60 -13.06
N SER A 482 -1.03 22.74 -12.91
CA SER A 482 -0.63 23.66 -13.99
C SER A 482 0.87 23.60 -14.33
N ASP A 483 1.58 22.56 -13.92
CA ASP A 483 2.99 22.39 -14.20
C ASP A 483 3.27 22.19 -15.70
N ILE A 484 4.23 22.93 -16.23
CA ILE A 484 4.71 22.83 -17.61
C ILE A 484 6.23 22.94 -17.71
N MET A 485 6.95 22.79 -16.59
CA MET A 485 8.38 23.12 -16.46
C MET A 485 9.30 22.43 -17.49
N VAL A 486 8.92 21.23 -17.94
CA VAL A 486 9.61 20.45 -18.99
C VAL A 486 8.67 20.02 -20.12
N ASN A 487 7.59 20.78 -20.32
CA ASN A 487 6.47 20.44 -21.22
C ASN A 487 5.83 19.06 -20.89
N GLN A 488 5.67 18.76 -19.60
CA GLN A 488 4.97 17.59 -19.06
C GLN A 488 4.14 17.97 -17.83
N VAL A 489 2.81 17.84 -17.95
CA VAL A 489 1.87 18.20 -16.88
C VAL A 489 1.88 17.16 -15.76
N ASN A 490 1.74 17.64 -14.51
CA ASN A 490 1.72 16.78 -13.33
C ASN A 490 0.30 16.20 -13.14
N PHE A 491 0.13 14.94 -13.48
CA PHE A 491 -1.14 14.21 -13.32
C PHE A 491 -1.34 13.70 -11.89
N CYS A 492 -2.60 13.67 -11.44
CA CYS A 492 -2.93 13.16 -10.11
C CYS A 492 -2.60 11.66 -9.98
N VAL A 493 -1.99 11.28 -8.87
CA VAL A 493 -1.75 9.87 -8.50
C VAL A 493 -3.06 9.10 -8.43
N ALA A 494 -3.03 7.81 -8.77
CA ALA A 494 -4.14 6.92 -8.47
C ALA A 494 -4.24 6.69 -6.96
N PHE A 495 -5.45 6.69 -6.40
CA PHE A 495 -5.64 6.66 -4.96
C PHE A 495 -6.94 6.01 -4.49
N ILE A 496 -6.94 5.58 -3.23
CA ILE A 496 -8.12 5.22 -2.45
C ILE A 496 -8.13 6.09 -1.18
N LYS A 497 -9.25 6.77 -0.89
CA LYS A 497 -9.49 7.53 0.35
C LYS A 497 -10.83 7.14 0.97
N ARG A 498 -10.85 6.84 2.27
CA ARG A 498 -12.09 6.80 3.07
C ARG A 498 -12.71 8.19 3.16
N VAL A 499 -14.03 8.30 3.17
CA VAL A 499 -14.73 9.58 3.32
C VAL A 499 -14.88 9.92 4.80
N GLU A 500 -14.28 11.03 5.21
CA GLU A 500 -14.44 11.57 6.56
C GLU A 500 -15.85 12.16 6.77
N ARG A 501 -16.38 11.92 7.97
CA ARG A 501 -17.69 12.39 8.44
C ARG A 501 -17.54 13.56 9.40
N ASP A 502 -18.67 14.18 9.76
CA ASP A 502 -18.67 15.20 10.81
C ASP A 502 -18.82 14.59 12.21
N ASN A 503 -17.70 14.12 12.74
CA ASN A 503 -17.59 13.52 14.07
C ASN A 503 -17.15 14.55 15.13
N SER A 504 -17.51 15.82 14.94
CA SER A 504 -17.05 16.96 15.75
C SER A 504 -17.57 16.95 17.19
N GLY A 505 -18.60 16.16 17.50
CA GLY A 505 -19.06 15.88 18.86
C GLY A 505 -18.35 14.73 19.60
N LEU A 506 -17.29 14.14 19.01
CA LEU A 506 -16.55 13.01 19.60
C LEU A 506 -15.08 13.37 19.85
N THR A 507 -14.49 12.78 20.89
CA THR A 507 -13.04 12.94 21.17
C THR A 507 -12.25 11.98 20.29
N GLN A 508 -11.55 12.48 19.27
CA GLN A 508 -10.63 11.64 18.50
C GLN A 508 -9.40 11.30 19.36
N LEU A 509 -9.11 10.02 19.53
CA LEU A 509 -7.92 9.53 20.22
C LEU A 509 -6.71 9.49 19.27
N SER A 510 -5.50 9.47 19.85
CA SER A 510 -4.25 9.25 19.10
C SER A 510 -4.07 7.78 18.70
N GLY A 511 -3.23 7.53 17.70
CA GLY A 511 -3.02 6.20 17.11
C GLY A 511 -4.00 5.87 15.98
N ARG A 512 -3.94 4.63 15.49
CA ARG A 512 -4.88 4.06 14.50
C ARG A 512 -5.33 2.68 14.95
N ALA A 513 -6.55 2.29 14.60
CA ALA A 513 -7.04 0.94 14.85
C ALA A 513 -7.96 0.45 13.72
N THR A 514 -7.75 -0.80 13.32
CA THR A 514 -8.64 -1.58 12.46
C THR A 514 -9.70 -2.31 13.29
N ASP A 515 -9.33 -2.74 14.51
CA ASP A 515 -10.21 -3.48 15.44
C ASP A 515 -10.08 -2.97 16.89
N ILE A 516 -11.13 -3.14 17.70
CA ILE A 516 -11.17 -2.70 19.11
C ILE A 516 -11.97 -3.65 20.01
N SER A 517 -11.55 -3.80 21.27
CA SER A 517 -12.26 -4.52 22.34
C SER A 517 -12.13 -3.73 23.66
N TRP A 518 -13.08 -3.92 24.57
CA TRP A 518 -13.06 -3.34 25.91
C TRP A 518 -13.11 -4.46 26.95
N GLY A 519 -12.19 -4.44 27.92
CA GLY A 519 -12.17 -5.42 29.00
C GLY A 519 -11.35 -4.95 30.19
N ASN A 520 -11.77 -5.33 31.40
CA ASN A 520 -11.08 -4.99 32.66
C ASN A 520 -10.78 -3.48 32.83
N GLY A 521 -11.70 -2.61 32.37
CA GLY A 521 -11.55 -1.15 32.46
C GLY A 521 -10.58 -0.52 31.45
N VAL A 522 -10.15 -1.26 30.43
CA VAL A 522 -9.10 -0.86 29.47
C VAL A 522 -9.63 -0.98 28.03
N LEU A 523 -9.38 0.04 27.20
CA LEU A 523 -9.55 -0.06 25.75
C LEU A 523 -8.33 -0.73 25.12
N TRP A 524 -8.59 -1.75 24.30
CA TRP A 524 -7.60 -2.44 23.49
C TRP A 524 -7.86 -2.20 22.01
N THR A 525 -6.78 -2.11 21.24
CA THR A 525 -6.80 -1.75 19.83
C THR A 525 -5.85 -2.62 19.02
N ILE A 526 -6.34 -3.19 17.92
CA ILE A 526 -5.52 -3.79 16.86
C ILE A 526 -5.28 -2.71 15.80
N GLY A 527 -4.03 -2.45 15.42
CA GLY A 527 -3.71 -1.41 14.44
C GLY A 527 -2.35 -1.59 13.78
N ASP A 528 -2.25 -1.07 12.56
CA ASP A 528 -1.11 -1.23 11.66
C ASP A 528 0.14 -0.45 12.09
N VAL A 529 1.29 -1.14 12.03
CA VAL A 529 2.37 -0.68 11.13
C VAL A 529 2.03 -1.24 9.75
N TRP A 530 2.04 -0.40 8.71
CA TRP A 530 1.20 -0.62 7.52
C TRP A 530 1.78 -1.64 6.52
N THR A 531 1.40 -2.92 6.66
CA THR A 531 1.59 -3.94 5.61
C THR A 531 0.45 -4.94 5.57
N TYR A 532 -0.15 -5.12 4.40
CA TYR A 532 -1.00 -6.27 4.11
C TYR A 532 -0.71 -6.88 2.73
N PRO A 533 -0.92 -8.20 2.57
CA PRO A 533 -0.54 -9.27 3.51
C PRO A 533 0.99 -9.52 3.57
N ASN A 534 1.40 -10.69 4.09
CA ASN A 534 2.76 -11.28 4.08
C ASN A 534 3.81 -10.71 5.05
N ALA A 535 3.38 -9.94 6.05
CA ALA A 535 3.94 -10.05 7.41
C ALA A 535 2.80 -9.87 8.42
N LEU A 536 2.58 -10.89 9.25
CA LEU A 536 1.76 -10.81 10.44
C LEU A 536 2.59 -10.07 11.51
N ASP A 537 2.35 -8.76 11.71
CA ASP A 537 3.01 -7.94 12.74
C ASP A 537 1.97 -7.01 13.41
N MET A 538 0.89 -7.60 13.95
CA MET A 538 -0.13 -6.86 14.67
C MET A 538 0.44 -6.31 15.98
N ASN A 539 0.62 -4.99 16.06
CA ASN A 539 0.96 -4.35 17.32
C ASN A 539 -0.30 -4.25 18.18
N MET A 540 -0.49 -5.21 19.09
CA MET A 540 -1.53 -5.14 20.11
C MET A 540 -1.25 -3.92 21.00
N GLN A 541 -2.14 -2.94 20.98
CA GLN A 541 -2.01 -1.73 21.78
C GLN A 541 -3.15 -1.61 22.79
N TYR A 542 -2.86 -0.98 23.93
CA TYR A 542 -3.87 -0.70 24.95
C TYR A 542 -3.67 0.68 25.58
N ARG A 543 -4.74 1.22 26.15
CA ARG A 543 -4.71 2.49 26.89
C ARG A 543 -4.94 2.21 28.36
N ASP A 544 -3.87 2.34 29.16
CA ASP A 544 -3.98 2.23 30.62
C ASP A 544 -4.89 3.32 31.22
N GLY A 545 -5.21 3.21 32.52
CA GLY A 545 -6.06 4.16 33.24
C GLY A 545 -5.51 5.59 33.34
N THR A 546 -4.33 5.88 32.80
CA THR A 546 -3.79 7.25 32.64
C THR A 546 -3.92 7.77 31.21
N GLY A 547 -4.45 6.95 30.28
CA GLY A 547 -4.64 7.26 28.87
C GLY A 547 -3.42 7.03 27.99
N VAL A 548 -2.31 6.54 28.54
CA VAL A 548 -1.05 6.29 27.80
C VAL A 548 -1.19 5.04 26.93
N LEU A 549 -0.72 5.14 25.69
CA LEU A 549 -0.74 4.06 24.70
C LEU A 549 0.48 3.15 24.91
N GLN A 550 0.23 1.91 25.30
CA GLN A 550 1.24 0.87 25.50
C GLN A 550 1.21 -0.10 24.32
N THR A 551 2.38 -0.59 23.88
CA THR A 551 2.50 -1.53 22.75
C THR A 551 3.02 -2.88 23.20
N LEU A 552 2.38 -3.95 22.73
CA LEU A 552 2.85 -5.34 22.81
C LEU A 552 3.08 -5.81 21.36
N ALA A 553 4.34 -6.04 20.99
CA ALA A 553 4.69 -6.62 19.71
C ALA A 553 4.39 -8.13 19.75
N ASP A 554 3.35 -8.57 19.04
CA ASP A 554 2.91 -9.96 19.02
C ASP A 554 2.31 -10.30 17.66
N SER A 555 3.11 -10.92 16.80
CA SER A 555 2.80 -11.12 15.39
C SER A 555 1.52 -11.93 15.14
N ALA A 556 1.23 -12.92 15.98
CA ALA A 556 0.39 -14.06 15.59
C ALA A 556 -1.13 -13.84 15.67
N ALA A 557 -1.62 -12.76 16.31
CA ALA A 557 -3.04 -12.55 16.53
C ALA A 557 -3.80 -12.07 15.28
N GLU A 558 -5.11 -12.31 15.21
CA GLU A 558 -6.01 -11.77 14.14
C GLU A 558 -7.31 -11.13 14.70
N ARG A 559 -7.80 -11.63 15.84
CA ARG A 559 -8.86 -11.07 16.70
C ARG A 559 -8.45 -11.21 18.15
N VAL A 560 -8.93 -10.31 19.00
CA VAL A 560 -8.66 -10.35 20.45
C VAL A 560 -9.90 -9.92 21.22
N ASP A 561 -10.13 -10.58 22.36
CA ASP A 561 -11.11 -10.13 23.35
C ASP A 561 -10.69 -10.51 24.77
N ILE A 562 -11.23 -9.80 25.77
CA ILE A 562 -10.58 -9.61 27.06
C ILE A 562 -11.59 -9.72 28.19
N SER A 563 -11.50 -10.84 28.91
CA SER A 563 -12.27 -11.11 30.13
C SER A 563 -12.19 -9.97 31.15
N LYS A 564 -13.21 -9.88 32.01
CA LYS A 564 -13.29 -8.95 33.14
C LYS A 564 -12.22 -9.21 34.21
N ALA A 565 -11.59 -10.38 34.18
CA ALA A 565 -10.41 -10.72 34.98
C ALA A 565 -9.07 -10.36 34.29
N GLY A 566 -9.10 -9.76 33.10
CA GLY A 566 -7.93 -9.26 32.37
C GLY A 566 -7.17 -10.30 31.55
N TYR A 567 -7.59 -11.57 31.53
CA TYR A 567 -7.05 -12.55 30.59
C TYR A 567 -7.40 -12.13 29.17
N ILE A 568 -6.39 -12.13 28.30
CA ILE A 568 -6.49 -11.77 26.89
C ILE A 568 -6.59 -13.06 26.10
N PHE A 569 -7.67 -13.22 25.35
CA PHE A 569 -7.86 -14.29 24.39
C PHE A 569 -7.61 -13.75 22.98
N ALA A 570 -7.03 -14.58 22.11
CA ALA A 570 -6.77 -14.22 20.72
C ALA A 570 -7.00 -15.39 19.78
N SER A 571 -7.43 -15.11 18.55
CA SER A 571 -7.30 -16.07 17.45
C SER A 571 -5.89 -16.00 16.88
N VAL A 572 -5.28 -17.16 16.62
CA VAL A 572 -3.96 -17.28 15.98
C VAL A 572 -4.01 -18.33 14.86
N GLY A 573 -3.59 -17.92 13.67
CA GLY A 573 -3.50 -18.79 12.48
C GLY A 573 -4.78 -19.55 12.15
N THR A 574 -4.64 -20.83 11.76
CA THR A 574 -5.77 -21.68 11.32
C THR A 574 -6.66 -22.14 12.48
N GLY A 575 -7.48 -21.24 12.99
CA GLY A 575 -8.62 -21.58 13.83
C GLY A 575 -8.33 -21.89 15.30
N THR A 576 -7.18 -21.45 15.83
CA THR A 576 -6.83 -21.71 17.25
C THR A 576 -7.13 -20.49 18.12
N VAL A 577 -7.89 -20.68 19.19
CA VAL A 577 -7.95 -19.70 20.29
C VAL A 577 -6.83 -20.00 21.28
N VAL A 578 -6.09 -18.97 21.67
CA VAL A 578 -5.09 -18.98 22.76
C VAL A 578 -5.47 -17.95 23.81
N PHE A 579 -5.02 -18.13 25.06
CA PHE A 579 -5.09 -17.06 26.08
C PHE A 579 -3.75 -16.78 26.75
N ARG A 580 -3.61 -15.59 27.33
CA ARG A 580 -2.54 -15.21 28.26
C ARG A 580 -3.06 -14.48 29.51
N PRO A 581 -2.42 -14.63 30.68
CA PRO A 581 -2.69 -13.80 31.85
C PRO A 581 -2.40 -12.31 31.60
N ALA A 582 -3.06 -11.44 32.37
CA ALA A 582 -2.73 -10.02 32.40
C ALA A 582 -1.34 -9.77 32.99
N LEU A 583 -0.57 -8.88 32.35
CA LEU A 583 0.53 -8.10 32.94
C LEU A 583 1.59 -8.88 33.75
N GLY A 584 2.56 -9.48 33.05
CA GLY A 584 3.90 -9.73 33.62
C GLY A 584 4.50 -11.12 33.35
N SER A 585 5.57 -11.14 32.56
CA SER A 585 6.45 -12.29 32.25
C SER A 585 5.84 -13.47 31.47
N GLY A 586 6.57 -13.92 30.45
CA GLY A 586 6.32 -15.19 29.74
C GLY A 586 5.80 -15.04 28.30
N ASN A 587 6.14 -16.03 27.48
CA ASN A 587 5.50 -16.29 26.17
C ASN A 587 4.05 -16.77 26.39
N TRP A 588 3.28 -16.96 25.31
CA TRP A 588 1.98 -17.66 25.35
C TRP A 588 2.06 -19.02 26.09
N ILE A 589 1.30 -19.20 27.17
CA ILE A 589 1.29 -20.44 27.99
C ILE A 589 -0.01 -21.23 27.80
N PHE A 590 0.03 -22.14 26.83
CA PHE A 590 -0.51 -23.50 26.91
C PHE A 590 -1.96 -23.75 27.41
N TRP A 591 -2.87 -22.80 27.21
CA TRP A 591 -4.20 -23.17 26.71
C TRP A 591 -4.32 -22.69 25.27
N ALA A 592 -4.37 -23.67 24.37
CA ALA A 592 -4.62 -23.50 22.95
C ALA A 592 -5.69 -24.51 22.56
N GLN A 593 -6.78 -24.06 21.95
CA GLN A 593 -7.85 -24.93 21.45
C GLN A 593 -8.21 -24.53 20.02
N ALA A 594 -7.97 -25.45 19.09
CA ALA A 594 -8.50 -25.35 17.74
C ALA A 594 -10.03 -25.49 17.79
N ILE A 595 -10.75 -24.62 17.08
CA ILE A 595 -12.19 -24.81 16.86
C ILE A 595 -12.42 -26.03 15.93
N PRO A 596 -13.63 -26.63 15.93
CA PRO A 596 -13.95 -27.73 15.04
C PRO A 596 -13.64 -27.40 13.58
N ASN A 597 -13.27 -28.44 12.81
CA ASN A 597 -12.86 -28.35 11.40
C ASN A 597 -11.59 -27.49 11.12
N SER A 598 -10.97 -26.88 12.13
CA SER A 598 -9.85 -25.92 11.99
C SER A 598 -10.17 -24.72 11.08
N GLU A 599 -11.43 -24.29 11.06
CA GLU A 599 -11.86 -23.10 10.31
C GLU A 599 -11.17 -21.83 10.83
N ILE A 600 -10.82 -20.89 9.95
CA ILE A 600 -10.26 -19.59 10.36
C ILE A 600 -11.32 -18.83 11.16
N ILE A 601 -10.93 -18.33 12.34
CA ILE A 601 -11.79 -17.53 13.23
C ILE A 601 -11.99 -16.15 12.59
N TYR A 602 -13.24 -15.75 12.39
CA TYR A 602 -13.55 -14.40 11.94
C TYR A 602 -13.72 -13.45 13.13
N ASP A 603 -14.24 -13.94 14.26
CA ASP A 603 -14.51 -13.13 15.45
C ASP A 603 -14.63 -13.98 16.73
N LEU A 604 -14.37 -13.39 17.90
CA LEU A 604 -14.46 -14.05 19.22
C LEU A 604 -14.78 -13.04 20.34
N SER A 605 -15.59 -13.44 21.33
CA SER A 605 -15.77 -12.64 22.55
C SER A 605 -16.13 -13.46 23.80
N LEU A 606 -16.00 -12.82 24.97
CA LEU A 606 -16.21 -13.38 26.30
C LEU A 606 -17.22 -12.55 27.09
N GLY A 607 -18.17 -13.22 27.75
CA GLY A 607 -19.13 -12.54 28.60
C GLY A 607 -19.77 -13.43 29.65
N GLY A 608 -20.47 -12.82 30.59
CA GLY A 608 -21.06 -13.50 31.75
C GLY A 608 -20.55 -12.99 33.09
N PRO A 609 -20.66 -13.81 34.16
CA PRO A 609 -20.15 -13.50 35.49
C PRO A 609 -18.61 -13.52 35.53
N ALA A 610 -18.02 -12.50 36.15
CA ALA A 610 -16.58 -12.40 36.31
C ALA A 610 -15.98 -13.57 37.13
N HIS A 611 -14.66 -13.75 37.01
CA HIS A 611 -13.85 -14.82 37.63
C HIS A 611 -14.04 -16.21 37.00
N GLY A 612 -13.61 -16.37 35.75
CA GLY A 612 -13.41 -17.69 35.12
C GLY A 612 -14.69 -18.47 34.84
N SER A 613 -15.84 -17.80 34.94
CA SER A 613 -17.17 -18.31 34.59
C SER A 613 -17.72 -17.66 33.32
N GLU A 614 -16.86 -16.94 32.60
CA GLU A 614 -17.19 -16.28 31.34
C GLU A 614 -17.34 -17.31 30.21
N SER A 615 -18.41 -17.11 29.42
CA SER A 615 -18.74 -17.90 28.24
C SER A 615 -17.95 -17.38 27.05
N LEU A 616 -16.98 -18.15 26.59
CA LEU A 616 -16.23 -17.88 25.36
C LEU A 616 -17.04 -18.35 24.14
N TRP A 617 -17.34 -17.42 23.24
CA TRP A 617 -18.02 -17.67 21.96
C TRP A 617 -17.12 -17.24 20.80
N VAL A 618 -17.25 -17.95 19.68
CA VAL A 618 -16.43 -17.76 18.48
C VAL A 618 -17.31 -17.93 17.23
N THR A 619 -17.06 -17.14 16.18
CA THR A 619 -17.56 -17.42 14.83
C THR A 619 -16.42 -17.51 13.81
N SER A 620 -16.58 -18.37 12.81
CA SER A 620 -15.58 -18.60 11.77
C SER A 620 -15.83 -17.78 10.51
N THR A 621 -14.88 -17.81 9.58
CA THR A 621 -14.97 -17.25 8.22
C THR A 621 -16.07 -17.88 7.36
N THR A 622 -16.62 -19.05 7.75
CA THR A 622 -17.83 -19.64 7.12
C THR A 622 -19.12 -19.14 7.77
N GLY A 623 -19.00 -18.45 8.90
CA GLY A 623 -20.06 -17.99 9.78
C GLY A 623 -20.61 -19.06 10.73
N ALA A 624 -19.94 -20.22 10.87
CA ALA A 624 -20.29 -21.22 11.87
C ALA A 624 -20.01 -20.71 13.29
N VAL A 625 -20.90 -21.00 14.24
CA VAL A 625 -20.83 -20.50 15.62
C VAL A 625 -20.44 -21.60 16.59
N TYR A 626 -19.51 -21.29 17.50
CA TYR A 626 -18.94 -22.22 18.47
C TYR A 626 -18.96 -21.63 19.88
N PHE A 627 -19.31 -22.45 20.87
CA PHE A 627 -19.31 -22.10 22.30
C PHE A 627 -18.38 -23.05 23.07
N TRP A 628 -17.50 -22.52 23.91
CA TRP A 628 -16.63 -23.35 24.76
C TRP A 628 -17.32 -23.71 26.08
N ASN A 629 -17.64 -24.98 26.28
CA ASN A 629 -18.38 -25.43 27.47
C ASN A 629 -17.51 -25.68 28.73
N GLY A 630 -16.27 -25.18 28.73
CA GLY A 630 -15.27 -25.48 29.76
C GLY A 630 -14.37 -26.69 29.45
N SER A 631 -14.76 -27.57 28.52
CA SER A 631 -14.03 -28.81 28.20
C SER A 631 -13.90 -29.11 26.70
N THR A 632 -14.83 -28.62 25.87
CA THR A 632 -14.82 -28.81 24.42
C THR A 632 -15.66 -27.73 23.72
N TRP A 633 -15.45 -27.56 22.42
CA TRP A 633 -16.26 -26.69 21.57
C TRP A 633 -17.58 -27.36 21.19
N VAL A 634 -18.68 -26.66 21.43
CA VAL A 634 -20.03 -27.05 21.01
C VAL A 634 -20.43 -26.19 19.81
N THR A 635 -20.71 -26.81 18.67
CA THR A 635 -21.28 -26.11 17.51
C THR A 635 -22.72 -25.69 17.80
N ILE A 636 -23.00 -24.40 17.66
CA ILE A 636 -24.33 -23.83 17.85
C ILE A 636 -24.95 -23.60 16.47
N THR A 637 -26.19 -24.06 16.29
CA THR A 637 -26.87 -24.10 14.97
C THR A 637 -28.09 -23.19 14.94
N GLY A 638 -28.71 -23.06 13.76
CA GLY A 638 -29.93 -22.27 13.54
C GLY A 638 -29.70 -20.87 12.96
N THR A 639 -28.47 -20.35 12.98
CA THR A 639 -28.01 -19.21 12.17
C THR A 639 -26.53 -19.37 11.86
N THR A 640 -26.04 -18.66 10.85
CA THR A 640 -24.63 -18.23 10.79
C THR A 640 -24.51 -16.82 11.39
N LEU A 641 -23.31 -16.44 11.85
CA LEU A 641 -22.97 -15.07 12.28
C LEU A 641 -21.67 -14.61 11.59
N TYR A 642 -21.46 -13.30 11.44
CA TYR A 642 -20.13 -12.75 11.10
C TYR A 642 -19.52 -11.84 12.17
N GLU A 643 -20.27 -11.43 13.19
CA GLU A 643 -19.75 -10.67 14.32
C GLU A 643 -20.61 -10.95 15.54
N LEU A 644 -20.01 -11.09 16.71
CA LEU A 644 -20.69 -11.44 17.94
C LEU A 644 -20.15 -10.70 19.16
N ASP A 645 -21.02 -10.52 20.16
CA ASP A 645 -20.57 -10.18 21.51
C ASP A 645 -21.46 -10.85 22.57
N VAL A 646 -20.95 -11.05 23.78
CA VAL A 646 -21.53 -11.93 24.80
C VAL A 646 -21.95 -11.13 26.03
N ASP A 647 -23.23 -11.18 26.39
CA ASP A 647 -23.72 -10.34 27.48
C ASP A 647 -23.38 -10.87 28.89
N ASN A 648 -23.71 -10.08 29.91
CA ASN A 648 -23.52 -10.39 31.32
C ASN A 648 -24.19 -11.70 31.82
N SER A 649 -25.00 -12.37 31.01
CA SER A 649 -25.56 -13.71 31.30
C SER A 649 -24.81 -14.87 30.60
N GLY A 650 -23.77 -14.58 29.82
CA GLY A 650 -23.03 -15.57 29.00
C GLY A 650 -23.69 -15.88 27.65
N ALA A 651 -24.71 -15.11 27.27
CA ALA A 651 -25.48 -15.34 26.05
C ALA A 651 -24.96 -14.47 24.89
N ALA A 652 -24.52 -15.12 23.80
CA ALA A 652 -24.10 -14.42 22.60
C ALA A 652 -25.24 -13.68 21.89
N TRP A 653 -24.92 -12.48 21.44
CA TRP A 653 -25.61 -11.69 20.44
C TRP A 653 -24.72 -11.63 19.20
N GLY A 654 -25.28 -11.34 18.02
CA GLY A 654 -24.46 -11.15 16.83
C GLY A 654 -25.25 -10.95 15.55
N PHE A 655 -24.57 -10.51 14.49
CA PHE A 655 -25.18 -10.27 13.19
C PHE A 655 -25.11 -11.51 12.29
N ASP A 656 -26.25 -11.94 11.76
CA ASP A 656 -26.30 -13.01 10.76
C ASP A 656 -25.70 -12.56 9.41
N SER A 657 -25.55 -13.49 8.46
CA SER A 657 -25.02 -13.20 7.11
C SER A 657 -25.83 -12.17 6.30
N THR A 658 -27.05 -11.80 6.72
CA THR A 658 -27.82 -10.68 6.15
C THR A 658 -27.56 -9.34 6.85
N GLY A 659 -26.77 -9.32 7.93
CA GLY A 659 -26.52 -8.17 8.79
C GLY A 659 -27.60 -7.96 9.86
N ARG A 660 -28.37 -9.00 10.19
CA ARG A 660 -29.53 -8.91 11.09
C ARG A 660 -29.18 -9.38 12.50
N LEU A 661 -29.47 -8.57 13.52
CA LEU A 661 -29.09 -8.88 14.90
C LEU A 661 -29.92 -10.04 15.48
N LYS A 662 -29.23 -11.03 16.04
CA LYS A 662 -29.78 -12.17 16.79
C LYS A 662 -29.26 -12.17 18.23
N LYS A 663 -29.99 -12.85 19.12
CA LYS A 663 -29.50 -13.29 20.45
C LYS A 663 -29.77 -14.78 20.66
N TRP A 664 -28.80 -15.53 21.18
CA TRP A 664 -29.01 -16.87 21.72
C TRP A 664 -29.85 -16.83 23.01
N ASN A 665 -30.88 -17.68 23.10
CA ASN A 665 -31.78 -17.75 24.26
C ASN A 665 -31.61 -19.03 25.11
N GLY A 666 -30.58 -19.83 24.85
CA GLY A 666 -30.36 -21.14 25.48
C GLY A 666 -30.87 -22.32 24.64
N ALA A 667 -31.85 -22.10 23.76
CA ALA A 667 -32.43 -23.13 22.89
C ALA A 667 -32.43 -22.76 21.39
N GLY A 668 -32.34 -21.48 21.05
CA GLY A 668 -32.35 -20.99 19.68
C GLY A 668 -32.01 -19.50 19.54
N TRP A 669 -31.91 -19.03 18.31
CA TRP A 669 -31.63 -17.63 17.98
C TRP A 669 -32.92 -16.82 17.88
N THR A 670 -32.96 -15.68 18.57
CA THR A 670 -34.09 -14.74 18.61
C THR A 670 -33.73 -13.46 17.87
N ASP A 671 -34.53 -13.03 16.92
CA ASP A 671 -34.33 -11.77 16.17
C ASP A 671 -34.48 -10.54 17.08
N LYS A 672 -33.70 -9.48 16.81
CA LYS A 672 -33.63 -8.25 17.63
C LYS A 672 -34.06 -6.97 16.92
N GLY A 673 -34.77 -7.09 15.79
CA GLY A 673 -35.46 -5.97 15.17
C GLY A 673 -34.61 -5.08 14.25
N VAL A 674 -33.27 -5.18 14.33
CA VAL A 674 -32.33 -4.19 13.79
C VAL A 674 -31.24 -4.80 12.92
N ASP A 675 -30.74 -4.01 11.98
CA ASP A 675 -29.70 -4.35 11.02
C ASP A 675 -28.42 -3.54 11.33
N GLY A 676 -27.29 -4.22 11.47
CA GLY A 676 -26.02 -3.62 11.89
C GLY A 676 -24.80 -4.33 11.32
N VAL A 677 -23.63 -3.86 11.70
CA VAL A 677 -22.32 -4.31 11.19
C VAL A 677 -21.24 -4.47 12.24
N SER A 678 -21.50 -4.05 13.47
CA SER A 678 -20.62 -4.29 14.63
C SER A 678 -21.43 -4.12 15.92
N ILE A 679 -21.08 -4.86 16.97
CA ILE A 679 -21.79 -4.91 18.26
C ILE A 679 -20.78 -4.87 19.40
N SER A 680 -21.12 -4.19 20.50
CA SER A 680 -20.44 -4.37 21.78
C SER A 680 -21.39 -4.15 22.96
N ILE A 681 -21.21 -4.90 24.03
CA ILE A 681 -22.07 -4.95 25.21
C ILE A 681 -21.27 -4.50 26.42
N ALA A 682 -21.63 -3.35 26.97
CA ALA A 682 -20.93 -2.76 28.10
C ALA A 682 -20.96 -3.64 29.36
N ASP A 683 -20.01 -3.42 30.29
CA ASP A 683 -19.98 -4.06 31.61
C ASP A 683 -21.30 -3.91 32.40
N ASP A 684 -22.08 -2.84 32.16
CA ASP A 684 -23.40 -2.62 32.75
C ASP A 684 -24.56 -3.35 32.04
N GLY A 685 -24.31 -4.00 30.91
CA GLY A 685 -25.27 -4.74 30.10
C GLY A 685 -25.93 -3.94 28.97
N THR A 686 -25.56 -2.67 28.78
CA THR A 686 -26.06 -1.86 27.65
C THR A 686 -25.49 -2.37 26.32
N VAL A 687 -26.36 -2.74 25.38
CA VAL A 687 -25.97 -3.21 24.04
C VAL A 687 -25.85 -2.02 23.09
N TYR A 688 -24.67 -1.84 22.49
CA TYR A 688 -24.38 -0.88 21.44
C TYR A 688 -24.16 -1.60 20.11
N ILE A 689 -24.52 -0.94 19.00
CA ILE A 689 -24.28 -1.42 17.64
C ILE A 689 -23.85 -0.30 16.70
N ILE A 690 -23.20 -0.65 15.60
CA ILE A 690 -23.10 0.20 14.41
C ILE A 690 -24.21 -0.19 13.43
N GLY A 691 -25.05 0.78 13.04
CA GLY A 691 -26.13 0.60 12.07
C GLY A 691 -25.62 0.31 10.66
N LYS A 692 -26.26 -0.61 9.93
CA LYS A 692 -25.68 -1.20 8.70
C LYS A 692 -25.47 -0.21 7.55
N SER A 693 -26.43 0.69 7.35
CA SER A 693 -26.53 1.57 6.17
C SER A 693 -25.96 2.98 6.38
N ASP A 694 -26.12 3.55 7.57
CA ASP A 694 -25.66 4.90 7.94
C ASP A 694 -24.33 4.88 8.72
N ARG A 695 -23.97 3.73 9.28
CA ARG A 695 -22.78 3.51 10.11
C ARG A 695 -22.71 4.43 11.33
N ASN A 696 -23.87 4.82 11.89
CA ASN A 696 -23.96 5.50 13.19
C ASN A 696 -23.95 4.49 14.35
N ILE A 697 -23.61 4.97 15.56
CA ILE A 697 -23.78 4.21 16.80
C ILE A 697 -25.26 4.26 17.20
N TYR A 698 -25.79 3.14 17.68
CA TYR A 698 -27.09 3.03 18.35
C TYR A 698 -26.95 2.24 19.65
N HIS A 699 -27.76 2.56 20.66
CA HIS A 699 -27.85 1.77 21.90
C HIS A 699 -29.27 1.22 22.13
N LEU A 700 -29.37 0.06 22.78
CA LEU A 700 -30.63 -0.57 23.13
C LEU A 700 -31.19 0.05 24.41
N ALA A 701 -32.33 0.73 24.31
CA ALA A 701 -32.98 1.38 25.45
C ALA A 701 -33.46 0.38 26.51
N SER A 702 -33.60 0.85 27.76
CA SER A 702 -34.19 0.07 28.84
C SER A 702 -35.62 -0.39 28.48
N GLY A 703 -35.87 -1.69 28.61
CA GLY A 703 -37.06 -2.35 28.03
C GLY A 703 -36.78 -3.12 26.74
N GLY A 704 -35.56 -3.04 26.16
CA GLY A 704 -35.02 -4.05 25.24
C GLY A 704 -35.68 -4.15 23.86
N THR A 705 -36.36 -3.09 23.41
CA THR A 705 -37.15 -3.07 22.15
C THR A 705 -36.98 -1.82 21.29
N ILE A 706 -36.40 -0.74 21.83
CA ILE A 706 -36.19 0.53 21.12
C ILE A 706 -34.69 0.78 20.99
N TRP A 707 -34.24 1.12 19.79
CA TRP A 707 -32.86 1.54 19.53
C TRP A 707 -32.80 3.07 19.46
N ILE A 708 -31.88 3.66 20.22
CA ILE A 708 -31.67 5.11 20.29
C ILE A 708 -30.37 5.45 19.53
N GLN A 709 -30.43 6.44 18.64
CA GLN A 709 -29.29 6.88 17.86
C GLN A 709 -28.34 7.74 18.70
N ASP A 710 -27.06 7.37 18.70
CA ASP A 710 -26.03 7.91 19.58
C ASP A 710 -25.04 8.86 18.90
N THR A 711 -24.91 8.77 17.57
CA THR A 711 -24.08 9.64 16.74
C THR A 711 -24.79 10.01 15.43
N THR A 712 -24.42 11.13 14.82
CA THR A 712 -25.05 11.66 13.59
C THR A 712 -24.11 11.76 12.38
N GLY A 713 -22.80 11.76 12.60
CA GLY A 713 -21.80 11.77 11.52
C GLY A 713 -21.58 10.39 10.90
N GLY A 714 -21.55 9.35 11.74
CA GLY A 714 -21.46 7.95 11.35
C GLY A 714 -20.13 7.58 10.69
N GLY A 715 -20.21 6.63 9.77
CA GLY A 715 -19.06 6.10 9.03
C GLY A 715 -18.11 5.21 9.83
N PHE A 716 -18.59 4.63 10.93
CA PHE A 716 -17.81 3.70 11.75
C PHE A 716 -17.79 2.27 11.18
N ASP A 717 -16.74 1.51 11.53
CA ASP A 717 -16.56 0.10 11.18
C ASP A 717 -16.66 -0.83 12.40
N ARG A 718 -16.10 -0.44 13.56
CA ARG A 718 -16.10 -1.24 14.81
C ARG A 718 -16.47 -0.40 16.04
N VAL A 719 -17.10 -1.02 17.04
CA VAL A 719 -17.50 -0.41 18.33
C VAL A 719 -16.99 -1.26 19.51
N ALA A 720 -16.56 -0.62 20.60
CA ALA A 720 -16.28 -1.25 21.89
C ALA A 720 -16.88 -0.40 23.02
N ALA A 721 -17.68 -1.00 23.91
CA ALA A 721 -18.47 -0.29 24.90
C ALA A 721 -17.96 -0.53 26.33
N GLY A 722 -17.71 0.57 27.05
CA GLY A 722 -17.41 0.57 28.48
C GLY A 722 -18.64 0.91 29.33
N ALA A 723 -18.50 0.74 30.65
CA ALA A 723 -19.55 1.08 31.60
C ALA A 723 -19.97 2.56 31.53
N SER A 724 -21.20 2.85 31.97
CA SER A 724 -21.72 4.21 32.20
C SER A 724 -21.78 5.11 30.95
N GLY A 725 -21.93 4.51 29.77
CA GLY A 725 -22.12 5.23 28.51
C GLY A 725 -20.85 5.65 27.78
N VAL A 726 -19.68 5.20 28.23
CA VAL A 726 -18.41 5.39 27.52
C VAL A 726 -18.39 4.46 26.31
N VAL A 727 -18.24 5.00 25.10
CA VAL A 727 -18.21 4.19 23.87
C VAL A 727 -17.00 4.56 23.03
N TYR A 728 -16.28 3.55 22.55
CA TYR A 728 -15.18 3.71 21.61
C TYR A 728 -15.57 3.16 20.24
N MET A 729 -15.03 3.76 19.18
CA MET A 729 -15.39 3.42 17.80
C MET A 729 -14.27 3.74 16.83
N THR A 730 -14.10 2.90 15.79
CA THR A 730 -13.15 3.17 14.69
C THR A 730 -13.88 3.50 13.41
N ASN A 731 -13.25 4.31 12.54
CA ASN A 731 -13.61 4.38 11.11
C ASN A 731 -12.57 3.67 10.23
N GLY A 732 -11.97 2.59 10.76
CA GLY A 732 -10.92 1.79 10.14
C GLY A 732 -9.52 2.42 10.09
N GLU A 733 -9.38 3.68 10.49
CA GLU A 733 -8.06 4.34 10.66
C GLU A 733 -8.00 5.26 11.88
N LYS A 734 -9.06 6.01 12.20
CA LYS A 734 -9.11 6.90 13.38
C LYS A 734 -9.98 6.27 14.46
N VAL A 735 -9.55 6.39 15.71
CA VAL A 735 -10.30 5.97 16.90
C VAL A 735 -10.97 7.19 17.54
N TYR A 736 -12.22 7.04 17.95
CA TYR A 736 -12.99 8.08 18.64
C TYR A 736 -13.58 7.53 19.94
N GLN A 737 -13.79 8.43 20.89
CA GLN A 737 -14.52 8.20 22.13
C GLN A 737 -15.75 9.13 22.19
N LYS A 738 -16.86 8.57 22.67
CA LYS A 738 -18.02 9.27 23.20
C LYS A 738 -17.93 9.32 24.73
#